data_AF-A0AAU0KMT3-F1
#
_entry.id   AF-A0AAU0KMT3-F1
#
_cell.length_a   1.000
_cell.length_b   1.000
_cell.length_c   1.000
_cell.angle_alpha   90.00
_cell.angle_beta   90.00
_cell.angle_gamma   90.00
#
_symmetry.space_group_name_H-M   'P 1'
#
loop_
_entity.id
_entity.type
_entity.pdbx_description
1 polymer ?
#
loop_
_entity_poly.entity_id
_entity_poly.type
_entity_poly.pdbx_seq_one_letter_code
_entity_poly.pdbx_strand_id
1 'polypeptide(L)'
;MKIIPLSFFVALAGISHSSIAESLPTANELVWQAVTFGQSTDVNFATNVLPDKVGTNKVTLTNGEILQAGPLKTPFHLESRGGKIANSHDGLTFYYTRIPANANALLEAEITVDQFGPENEALPAGQEGAGLLIRDIVGKPRLEKIQPGYEEFPAAANMVMNAIMTQDKKDHYRVKMTMISRNGVLNSWGNDGVEIKRDGYQPEVDLRKTPSFRLRLARTDQGFMAAYAPQGSDNWVTQTTGDPHRVTKLDPDGYYIGFFASRNARITVNQARLTLSNGKLPAAEKFVAKAQPLQIEIASATLSASDDYIFQLRSSEKGTLTLIKDGVVVAAERAVRVGEMLAWKVPLKQVDTRLEYRFTAHNGKTLSDSLVVHKTRYADSNNLYASPQGKADNDGSRQHPLDLVTAAQALAPGGVLWLEEGDYPFSVLPASASGTSTHPKKLKPMGKNVVLRGLTLEASYWDIQDITVTEKSFRIEGSHNRIERVVAHHADDTGITISSTAKTARPLWASHNLVAHSESYSNKDPGMINADGFAVKMRVGDGNRLIGCFSHDNADDGFDLFNKIEDGPNGQVVIENSVALRNANNGFKLGGEGLPVAHQVSDSLAMENGMDGFTDNFNPGALKLTNNKALDNLRFNYIFRPGPYTTEDKQGIFSGNISLRTKPGEYADAVVGQIAEDNAFIFTAKK
;
A
#
# COMPACT_ATOMS: atom_id res chain seq x y z
N MET A 1 23.42 -46.23 -40.70
CA MET A 1 22.72 -47.54 -40.78
C MET A 1 22.01 -47.75 -39.46
N LYS A 2 20.68 -47.90 -39.50
CA LYS A 2 19.80 -48.04 -38.32
C LYS A 2 20.19 -49.28 -37.52
N ILE A 3 20.31 -49.15 -36.20
CA ILE A 3 20.34 -50.30 -35.29
C ILE A 3 19.22 -50.06 -34.25
N ILE A 4 18.21 -50.92 -34.33
CA ILE A 4 17.12 -51.07 -33.38
C ILE A 4 17.54 -52.15 -32.38
N PRO A 5 17.30 -51.98 -31.07
CA PRO A 5 16.95 -53.11 -30.22
C PRO A 5 15.65 -52.80 -29.46
N LEU A 6 14.56 -53.51 -29.77
CA LEU A 6 14.09 -54.73 -29.11
C LEU A 6 13.53 -54.46 -27.70
N SER A 7 12.22 -54.19 -27.68
CA SER A 7 11.38 -54.00 -26.51
C SER A 7 11.29 -55.29 -25.68
N PHE A 8 11.69 -55.21 -24.41
CA PHE A 8 11.29 -56.18 -23.38
C PHE A 8 10.04 -55.65 -22.67
N PHE A 9 8.90 -56.29 -22.90
CA PHE A 9 7.70 -56.10 -22.11
C PHE A 9 7.86 -56.86 -20.79
N VAL A 10 8.04 -56.12 -19.69
CA VAL A 10 7.85 -56.65 -18.33
C VAL A 10 6.48 -56.19 -17.86
N ALA A 11 5.55 -57.13 -17.73
CA ALA A 11 4.26 -56.92 -17.11
C ALA A 11 4.45 -56.71 -15.60
N LEU A 12 4.43 -55.46 -15.15
CA LEU A 12 4.26 -55.12 -13.73
C LEU A 12 2.76 -55.10 -13.42
N ALA A 13 2.32 -56.09 -12.67
CA ALA A 13 0.99 -56.15 -12.08
C ALA A 13 0.75 -54.88 -11.25
N GLY A 14 -0.27 -54.11 -11.64
CA GLY A 14 -0.73 -52.95 -10.90
C GLY A 14 -1.29 -53.38 -9.56
N ILE A 15 -0.53 -53.15 -8.48
CA ILE A 15 -1.09 -53.11 -7.13
C ILE A 15 -1.86 -51.79 -7.05
N SER A 16 -3.18 -51.87 -7.24
CA SER A 16 -4.10 -50.79 -6.93
C SER A 16 -3.93 -50.43 -5.45
N HIS A 17 -3.23 -49.33 -5.17
CA HIS A 17 -3.35 -48.66 -3.87
C HIS A 17 -4.76 -48.09 -3.82
N SER A 18 -5.70 -48.88 -3.29
CA SER A 18 -6.92 -48.33 -2.74
C SER A 18 -6.51 -47.43 -1.57
N SER A 19 -6.39 -46.13 -1.82
CA SER A 19 -6.27 -45.15 -0.74
C SER A 19 -7.54 -45.26 0.10
N ILE A 20 -7.44 -45.89 1.26
CA ILE A 20 -8.49 -45.79 2.28
C ILE A 20 -8.56 -44.30 2.62
N ALA A 21 -9.67 -43.65 2.27
CA ALA A 21 -9.92 -42.29 2.70
C ALA A 21 -9.92 -42.30 4.24
N GLU A 22 -8.97 -41.59 4.83
CA GLU A 22 -8.85 -41.52 6.29
C GLU A 22 -10.14 -40.94 6.87
N SER A 23 -10.69 -41.60 7.89
CA SER A 23 -11.92 -41.15 8.55
C SER A 23 -11.69 -39.78 9.18
N LEU A 24 -12.64 -38.87 9.02
CA LEU A 24 -12.55 -37.55 9.65
C LEU A 24 -12.44 -37.68 11.18
N PRO A 25 -11.69 -36.77 11.84
CA PRO A 25 -11.62 -36.74 13.29
C PRO A 25 -12.99 -36.41 13.89
N THR A 26 -13.27 -36.93 15.09
CA THR A 26 -14.45 -36.53 15.84
C THR A 26 -14.29 -35.09 16.31
N ALA A 27 -15.28 -34.23 16.06
CA ALA A 27 -15.18 -32.80 16.36
C ALA A 27 -14.85 -32.49 17.85
N ASN A 28 -15.32 -33.34 18.79
CA ASN A 28 -15.06 -33.19 20.23
C ASN A 28 -13.66 -33.63 20.66
N GLU A 29 -12.93 -34.36 19.81
CA GLU A 29 -11.57 -34.83 20.07
C GLU A 29 -10.50 -33.87 19.51
N LEU A 30 -10.94 -32.86 18.75
CA LEU A 30 -10.06 -31.84 18.20
C LEU A 30 -9.45 -30.99 19.32
N VAL A 31 -8.17 -30.69 19.17
CA VAL A 31 -7.44 -29.77 20.06
C VAL A 31 -7.66 -28.35 19.58
N TRP A 32 -8.25 -27.55 20.45
CA TRP A 32 -8.38 -26.11 20.31
C TRP A 32 -7.27 -25.40 21.07
N GLN A 33 -6.79 -24.29 20.53
CA GLN A 33 -5.70 -23.52 21.12
C GLN A 33 -5.83 -22.04 20.78
N ALA A 34 -5.21 -21.19 21.61
CA ALA A 34 -5.19 -19.74 21.43
C ALA A 34 -3.83 -19.28 20.90
N VAL A 35 -3.84 -18.26 20.05
CA VAL A 35 -2.64 -17.59 19.55
C VAL A 35 -2.93 -16.10 19.34
N THR A 36 -1.93 -15.27 19.55
CA THR A 36 -1.93 -13.89 19.04
C THR A 36 -0.77 -13.76 18.06
N PHE A 37 -1.00 -13.14 16.91
CA PHE A 37 0.03 -12.98 15.87
C PHE A 37 -0.26 -11.79 14.97
N GLY A 38 0.74 -11.38 14.21
CA GLY A 38 0.61 -10.42 13.13
C GLY A 38 0.74 -8.97 13.58
N GLN A 39 0.85 -8.06 12.62
CA GLN A 39 1.20 -6.66 12.88
C GLN A 39 0.26 -5.97 13.89
N SER A 40 0.84 -5.10 14.72
CA SER A 40 0.15 -4.34 15.77
C SER A 40 -0.35 -5.18 16.95
N THR A 41 0.14 -6.41 17.12
CA THR A 41 -0.22 -7.26 18.28
C THR A 41 0.85 -7.32 19.37
N ASP A 42 1.91 -6.53 19.20
CA ASP A 42 3.02 -6.35 20.14
C ASP A 42 2.50 -6.03 21.54
N VAL A 43 3.18 -6.55 22.56
CA VAL A 43 2.78 -6.37 23.97
C VAL A 43 2.82 -4.91 24.44
N ASN A 44 3.47 -4.02 23.69
CA ASN A 44 3.50 -2.57 23.94
C ASN A 44 2.67 -1.77 22.92
N PHE A 45 1.88 -2.42 22.05
CA PHE A 45 1.03 -1.71 21.11
C PHE A 45 -0.06 -0.90 21.85
N ALA A 46 -0.10 0.40 21.60
CA ALA A 46 -0.89 1.34 22.41
C ALA A 46 -1.83 2.28 21.61
N THR A 47 -1.85 2.22 20.27
CA THR A 47 -2.65 3.15 19.47
C THR A 47 -4.14 3.04 19.79
N ASN A 48 -4.73 4.11 20.33
CA ASN A 48 -6.12 4.17 20.76
C ASN A 48 -6.51 3.08 21.78
N VAL A 49 -5.57 2.69 22.64
CA VAL A 49 -5.76 1.73 23.73
C VAL A 49 -5.59 2.46 25.07
N LEU A 50 -6.44 2.16 26.05
CA LEU A 50 -6.26 2.69 27.41
C LEU A 50 -4.92 2.21 28.01
N PRO A 51 -4.19 3.03 28.78
CA PRO A 51 -2.87 2.67 29.29
C PRO A 51 -2.82 1.34 30.07
N ASP A 52 -3.85 1.01 30.84
CA ASP A 52 -3.97 -0.23 31.63
C ASP A 52 -4.31 -1.47 30.78
N LYS A 53 -4.68 -1.27 29.51
CA LYS A 53 -5.08 -2.32 28.57
C LYS A 53 -4.05 -2.58 27.46
N VAL A 54 -2.97 -1.79 27.39
CA VAL A 54 -1.86 -1.99 26.46
C VAL A 54 -1.35 -3.44 26.53
N GLY A 55 -1.16 -4.06 25.36
CA GLY A 55 -0.70 -5.45 25.25
C GLY A 55 -1.73 -6.55 25.54
N THR A 56 -2.95 -6.21 25.98
CA THR A 56 -3.99 -7.19 26.29
C THR A 56 -4.52 -7.84 25.01
N ASN A 57 -4.15 -9.11 24.82
CA ASN A 57 -4.60 -9.97 23.74
C ASN A 57 -4.67 -11.40 24.31
N LYS A 58 -5.86 -11.93 24.57
CA LYS A 58 -6.01 -13.19 25.32
C LYS A 58 -7.35 -13.88 25.12
N VAL A 59 -7.34 -15.16 25.45
CA VAL A 59 -8.53 -16.00 25.55
C VAL A 59 -8.62 -16.50 26.99
N THR A 60 -9.73 -16.22 27.66
CA THR A 60 -9.90 -16.57 29.08
C THR A 60 -11.21 -17.27 29.33
N LEU A 61 -11.23 -18.16 30.33
CA LEU A 61 -12.46 -18.68 30.91
C LEU A 61 -13.23 -17.57 31.66
N THR A 62 -14.47 -17.84 32.05
CA THR A 62 -15.31 -16.89 32.80
C THR A 62 -14.78 -16.56 34.20
N ASN A 63 -13.93 -17.41 34.76
CA ASN A 63 -13.21 -17.14 36.01
C ASN A 63 -11.94 -16.26 35.80
N GLY A 64 -11.63 -15.88 34.56
CA GLY A 64 -10.47 -15.05 34.20
C GLY A 64 -9.17 -15.82 33.90
N GLU A 65 -9.15 -17.14 34.08
CA GLU A 65 -7.96 -17.96 33.78
C GLU A 65 -7.70 -18.06 32.27
N ILE A 66 -6.42 -18.10 31.88
CA ILE A 66 -6.03 -18.28 30.47
C ILE A 66 -6.48 -19.66 29.98
N LEU A 67 -7.20 -19.66 28.87
CA LEU A 67 -7.71 -20.87 28.25
C LEU A 67 -6.56 -21.70 27.67
N GLN A 68 -6.29 -22.87 28.27
CA GLN A 68 -5.26 -23.80 27.83
C GLN A 68 -5.72 -24.63 26.63
N ALA A 69 -4.75 -25.14 25.85
CA ALA A 69 -5.04 -26.02 24.73
C ALA A 69 -5.77 -27.29 25.18
N GLY A 70 -6.74 -27.74 24.39
CA GLY A 70 -7.56 -28.91 24.71
C GLY A 70 -8.89 -28.94 23.98
N PRO A 71 -9.89 -29.71 24.43
CA PRO A 71 -11.21 -29.74 23.82
C PRO A 71 -11.89 -28.36 23.81
N LEU A 72 -12.85 -28.16 22.89
CA LEU A 72 -13.65 -26.94 22.86
C LEU A 72 -14.38 -26.73 24.19
N LYS A 73 -14.13 -25.59 24.84
CA LYS A 73 -14.80 -25.16 26.07
C LYS A 73 -15.62 -23.92 25.80
N THR A 74 -16.80 -23.82 26.43
CA THR A 74 -17.62 -22.60 26.47
C THR A 74 -18.34 -22.49 27.82
N PRO A 75 -18.64 -21.28 28.32
CA PRO A 75 -18.30 -19.99 27.73
C PRO A 75 -16.83 -19.57 27.91
N PHE A 76 -16.34 -18.68 27.03
CA PHE A 76 -15.03 -18.02 27.16
C PHE A 76 -15.09 -16.57 26.66
N HIS A 77 -14.15 -15.74 27.12
CA HIS A 77 -13.92 -14.39 26.60
C HIS A 77 -12.75 -14.41 25.61
N LEU A 78 -12.89 -13.65 24.53
CA LEU A 78 -11.85 -13.39 23.55
C LEU A 78 -11.67 -11.87 23.46
N GLU A 79 -10.46 -11.40 23.77
CA GLU A 79 -10.15 -9.98 23.83
C GLU A 79 -8.88 -9.68 23.03
N SER A 80 -8.93 -8.64 22.20
CA SER A 80 -7.79 -8.12 21.44
C SER A 80 -7.80 -6.60 21.51
N ARG A 81 -6.79 -6.01 22.13
CA ARG A 81 -6.58 -4.55 22.15
C ARG A 81 -5.67 -4.09 21.02
N GLY A 82 -4.74 -4.96 20.62
CA GLY A 82 -3.94 -4.78 19.41
C GLY A 82 -4.54 -5.47 18.20
N GLY A 83 -3.78 -5.44 17.11
CA GLY A 83 -4.09 -6.09 15.84
C GLY A 83 -4.71 -5.14 14.81
N LYS A 84 -5.07 -5.72 13.67
CA LYS A 84 -5.82 -5.06 12.58
C LYS A 84 -6.33 -6.10 11.59
N ILE A 85 -7.44 -5.79 10.93
CA ILE A 85 -7.88 -6.47 9.69
C ILE A 85 -7.48 -5.59 8.51
N ALA A 86 -6.34 -5.88 7.89
CA ALA A 86 -5.85 -5.13 6.73
C ALA A 86 -6.30 -5.78 5.42
N ASN A 87 -5.96 -5.16 4.29
CA ASN A 87 -6.36 -5.67 2.98
C ASN A 87 -5.70 -7.01 2.67
N SER A 88 -4.41 -7.13 2.94
CA SER A 88 -3.62 -8.29 2.54
C SER A 88 -3.11 -9.16 3.70
N HIS A 89 -3.20 -8.66 4.93
CA HIS A 89 -2.69 -9.35 6.11
C HIS A 89 -3.53 -9.01 7.35
N ASP A 90 -3.30 -9.74 8.44
CA ASP A 90 -4.02 -9.52 9.69
C ASP A 90 -3.06 -9.49 10.89
N GLY A 91 -3.50 -8.82 11.96
CA GLY A 91 -2.99 -8.98 13.32
C GLY A 91 -4.16 -9.33 14.23
N LEU A 92 -4.16 -10.53 14.83
CA LEU A 92 -5.34 -11.13 15.46
C LEU A 92 -4.99 -11.82 16.78
N THR A 93 -5.96 -11.87 17.69
CA THR A 93 -6.07 -12.93 18.71
C THR A 93 -7.06 -13.98 18.19
N PHE A 94 -6.65 -15.26 18.15
CA PHE A 94 -7.38 -16.34 17.48
C PHE A 94 -7.45 -17.59 18.36
N TYR A 95 -8.66 -18.08 18.63
CA TYR A 95 -8.92 -19.35 19.30
C TYR A 95 -9.48 -20.36 18.30
N TYR A 96 -8.73 -21.43 18.02
CA TYR A 96 -8.92 -22.20 16.80
C TYR A 96 -8.55 -23.67 16.93
N THR A 97 -8.97 -24.46 15.94
CA THR A 97 -8.51 -25.84 15.71
C THR A 97 -8.17 -26.06 14.24
N ARG A 98 -7.39 -27.10 13.94
CA ARG A 98 -7.01 -27.50 12.56
C ARG A 98 -7.98 -28.55 12.04
N ILE A 99 -8.39 -28.38 10.79
CA ILE A 99 -9.32 -29.26 10.08
C ILE A 99 -8.62 -29.85 8.83
N PRO A 100 -8.78 -31.14 8.54
CA PRO A 100 -8.28 -31.75 7.30
C PRO A 100 -8.85 -31.09 6.04
N ALA A 101 -8.02 -30.95 4.98
CA ALA A 101 -8.42 -30.28 3.75
C ALA A 101 -9.59 -30.95 3.00
N ASN A 102 -9.83 -32.24 3.25
CA ASN A 102 -10.95 -33.00 2.68
C ASN A 102 -12.27 -32.83 3.45
N ALA A 103 -12.30 -32.09 4.55
CA ALA A 103 -13.50 -31.88 5.34
C ALA A 103 -14.22 -30.58 4.98
N ASN A 104 -15.55 -30.64 5.06
CA ASN A 104 -16.40 -29.47 5.29
C ASN A 104 -16.55 -29.25 6.79
N ALA A 105 -16.78 -28.01 7.19
CA ALA A 105 -16.95 -27.63 8.58
C ALA A 105 -18.03 -26.57 8.73
N LEU A 106 -18.86 -26.68 9.77
CA LEU A 106 -19.77 -25.64 10.23
C LEU A 106 -19.41 -25.30 11.68
N LEU A 107 -18.96 -24.05 11.89
CA LEU A 107 -18.80 -23.48 13.22
C LEU A 107 -19.98 -22.55 13.52
N GLU A 108 -20.61 -22.75 14.66
CA GLU A 108 -21.70 -21.91 15.14
C GLU A 108 -21.54 -21.58 16.62
N ALA A 109 -21.99 -20.39 17.03
CA ALA A 109 -21.97 -19.97 18.43
C ALA A 109 -22.98 -18.84 18.68
N GLU A 110 -23.33 -18.67 19.95
CA GLU A 110 -23.88 -17.42 20.46
C GLU A 110 -22.74 -16.48 20.85
N ILE A 111 -22.79 -15.24 20.39
CA ILE A 111 -21.77 -14.21 20.58
C ILE A 111 -22.42 -13.05 21.32
N THR A 112 -21.80 -12.62 22.41
CA THR A 112 -22.08 -11.34 23.07
C THR A 112 -20.91 -10.41 22.85
N VAL A 113 -21.17 -9.21 22.35
CA VAL A 113 -20.14 -8.17 22.24
C VAL A 113 -20.06 -7.40 23.54
N ASP A 114 -19.01 -7.67 24.32
CA ASP A 114 -18.79 -7.03 25.62
C ASP A 114 -18.30 -5.59 25.44
N GLN A 115 -17.42 -5.37 24.45
CA GLN A 115 -16.86 -4.07 24.12
C GLN A 115 -16.37 -4.06 22.66
N PHE A 116 -16.53 -2.92 21.98
CA PHE A 116 -16.08 -2.73 20.59
C PHE A 116 -15.60 -1.28 20.39
N GLY A 117 -14.54 -1.08 19.61
CA GLY A 117 -13.96 0.23 19.28
C GLY A 117 -13.14 0.90 20.40
N PRO A 118 -12.41 1.99 20.11
CA PRO A 118 -11.61 2.68 21.12
C PRO A 118 -12.43 3.16 22.33
N GLU A 119 -11.80 3.16 23.51
CA GLU A 119 -12.41 3.59 24.78
C GLU A 119 -11.92 4.98 25.24
N ASN A 120 -11.09 5.63 24.43
CA ASN A 120 -10.46 6.92 24.70
C ASN A 120 -11.07 8.06 23.86
N GLU A 121 -12.36 7.95 23.53
CA GLU A 121 -13.12 8.89 22.68
C GLU A 121 -12.71 8.94 21.21
N ALA A 122 -11.63 8.23 20.81
CA ALA A 122 -11.27 8.09 19.41
C ALA A 122 -12.34 7.30 18.63
N LEU A 123 -12.53 7.68 17.37
CA LEU A 123 -13.42 6.95 16.46
C LEU A 123 -12.77 5.65 15.96
N PRO A 124 -13.55 4.60 15.66
CA PRO A 124 -13.03 3.37 15.06
C PRO A 124 -12.31 3.63 13.73
N ALA A 125 -11.18 2.97 13.52
CA ALA A 125 -10.42 3.08 12.26
C ALA A 125 -10.99 2.18 11.14
N GLY A 126 -11.93 1.27 11.48
CA GLY A 126 -12.48 0.25 10.58
C GLY A 126 -11.57 -0.97 10.41
N GLN A 127 -10.63 -1.15 11.34
CA GLN A 127 -9.74 -2.30 11.44
C GLN A 127 -10.05 -3.17 12.67
N GLU A 128 -10.94 -2.68 13.53
CA GLU A 128 -11.56 -3.39 14.64
C GLU A 128 -12.54 -4.44 14.12
N GLY A 129 -12.52 -5.62 14.72
CA GLY A 129 -13.46 -6.68 14.37
C GLY A 129 -13.34 -7.91 15.24
N ALA A 130 -14.42 -8.67 15.36
CA ALA A 130 -14.45 -9.95 16.04
C ALA A 130 -15.47 -10.88 15.40
N GLY A 131 -15.36 -12.18 15.62
CA GLY A 131 -16.34 -13.15 15.09
C GLY A 131 -15.71 -14.50 14.77
N LEU A 132 -16.14 -15.10 13.68
CA LEU A 132 -15.70 -16.43 13.24
C LEU A 132 -14.74 -16.31 12.05
N LEU A 133 -13.73 -17.17 11.99
CA LEU A 133 -12.69 -17.14 10.96
C LEU A 133 -12.36 -18.55 10.48
N ILE A 134 -12.22 -18.70 9.17
CA ILE A 134 -11.53 -19.81 8.50
C ILE A 134 -10.33 -19.22 7.75
N ARG A 135 -9.14 -19.80 7.92
CA ARG A 135 -7.92 -19.39 7.21
C ARG A 135 -7.01 -20.58 6.90
N ASP A 136 -6.17 -20.43 5.88
CA ASP A 136 -5.26 -21.50 5.43
C ASP A 136 -4.07 -21.73 6.38
N ILE A 137 -3.38 -20.67 6.82
CA ILE A 137 -2.22 -20.78 7.73
C ILE A 137 -2.33 -19.82 8.91
N VAL A 138 -1.76 -20.18 10.06
CA VAL A 138 -1.67 -19.30 11.25
C VAL A 138 -0.33 -18.57 11.25
N GLY A 139 -0.34 -17.27 11.60
CA GLY A 139 0.89 -16.48 11.68
C GLY A 139 1.80 -16.91 12.83
N LYS A 140 3.06 -16.48 12.79
CA LYS A 140 4.02 -16.72 13.88
C LYS A 140 3.46 -16.15 15.19
N PRO A 141 3.41 -16.93 16.29
CA PRO A 141 2.96 -16.44 17.57
C PRO A 141 3.76 -15.22 18.00
N ARG A 142 3.07 -14.25 18.60
CA ARG A 142 3.70 -13.04 19.12
C ARG A 142 4.67 -13.36 20.26
N LEU A 143 5.60 -12.45 20.53
CA LEU A 143 6.39 -12.48 21.75
C LEU A 143 5.57 -11.99 22.94
N GLU A 144 5.62 -12.73 24.06
CA GLU A 144 4.94 -12.35 25.32
C GLU A 144 5.76 -11.38 26.18
N LYS A 145 6.96 -11.00 25.72
CA LYS A 145 7.81 -9.99 26.35
C LYS A 145 8.31 -9.03 25.28
N ILE A 146 8.40 -7.75 25.64
CA ILE A 146 9.00 -6.75 24.76
C ILE A 146 10.44 -7.15 24.48
N GLN A 147 10.77 -7.26 23.21
CA GLN A 147 12.14 -7.39 22.73
C GLN A 147 12.43 -6.16 21.88
N PRO A 148 13.28 -5.22 22.35
CA PRO A 148 13.70 -4.08 21.55
C PRO A 148 14.23 -4.51 20.18
N GLY A 149 13.82 -3.83 19.11
CA GLY A 149 14.22 -4.17 17.75
C GLY A 149 13.43 -5.30 17.09
N TYR A 150 12.45 -5.88 17.79
CA TYR A 150 11.53 -6.86 17.23
C TYR A 150 10.11 -6.32 17.32
N GLU A 151 9.36 -6.43 16.23
CA GLU A 151 7.92 -6.15 16.19
C GLU A 151 7.24 -7.21 15.31
N GLU A 152 5.96 -7.49 15.57
CA GLU A 152 5.24 -8.53 14.85
C GLU A 152 5.03 -8.16 13.38
N PHE A 153 5.48 -9.05 12.49
CA PHE A 153 5.36 -8.86 11.05
C PHE A 153 3.93 -9.12 10.55
N PRO A 154 3.55 -8.53 9.42
CA PRO A 154 2.32 -8.86 8.70
C PRO A 154 2.16 -10.37 8.48
N ALA A 155 0.98 -10.92 8.78
CA ALA A 155 0.66 -12.34 8.57
C ALA A 155 -0.45 -12.47 7.51
N ALA A 156 -0.06 -12.58 6.24
CA ALA A 156 -0.95 -12.78 5.11
C ALA A 156 -1.45 -14.23 5.01
N ALA A 157 -2.72 -14.40 4.63
CA ALA A 157 -3.37 -15.69 4.50
C ALA A 157 -4.64 -15.57 3.65
N ASN A 158 -4.97 -16.62 2.91
CA ASN A 158 -6.31 -16.73 2.33
C ASN A 158 -7.30 -17.05 3.46
N MET A 159 -8.45 -16.37 3.45
CA MET A 159 -9.37 -16.47 4.57
C MET A 159 -10.82 -16.16 4.20
N VAL A 160 -11.73 -16.60 5.07
CA VAL A 160 -13.12 -16.15 5.14
C VAL A 160 -13.47 -15.87 6.59
N MET A 161 -13.98 -14.68 6.87
CA MET A 161 -14.49 -14.26 8.17
C MET A 161 -16.00 -14.06 8.10
N ASN A 162 -16.70 -14.43 9.18
CA ASN A 162 -17.97 -13.81 9.55
C ASN A 162 -17.66 -12.79 10.64
N ALA A 163 -17.47 -11.53 10.23
CA ALA A 163 -16.93 -10.47 11.06
C ALA A 163 -18.00 -9.46 11.49
N ILE A 164 -17.98 -9.13 12.78
CA ILE A 164 -18.63 -7.93 13.33
C ILE A 164 -17.70 -6.76 13.03
N MET A 165 -18.18 -5.78 12.27
CA MET A 165 -17.42 -4.60 11.86
C MET A 165 -18.21 -3.33 12.23
N THR A 166 -17.53 -2.20 12.45
CA THR A 166 -18.22 -0.91 12.56
C THR A 166 -19.06 -0.62 11.30
N GLN A 167 -20.23 -0.02 11.50
CA GLN A 167 -21.15 0.32 10.42
C GLN A 167 -20.50 1.30 9.43
N ASP A 168 -20.02 2.44 9.95
CA ASP A 168 -19.54 3.59 9.18
C ASP A 168 -18.41 4.39 9.86
N LYS A 169 -17.81 3.85 10.93
CA LYS A 169 -16.74 4.48 11.72
C LYS A 169 -17.14 5.74 12.50
N LYS A 170 -18.43 6.11 12.54
CA LYS A 170 -18.88 7.30 13.28
C LYS A 170 -19.11 7.05 14.76
N ASP A 171 -19.27 5.79 15.14
CA ASP A 171 -19.34 5.34 16.52
C ASP A 171 -18.95 3.86 16.63
N HIS A 172 -18.88 3.40 17.87
CA HIS A 172 -18.41 2.08 18.23
C HIS A 172 -19.53 1.12 18.66
N TYR A 173 -20.80 1.53 18.59
CA TYR A 173 -21.94 0.72 19.04
C TYR A 173 -22.87 0.30 17.90
N ARG A 174 -22.83 0.96 16.73
CA ARG A 174 -23.47 0.49 15.51
C ARG A 174 -22.51 -0.35 14.70
N VAL A 175 -22.87 -1.62 14.53
CA VAL A 175 -22.07 -2.60 13.81
C VAL A 175 -22.86 -3.24 12.68
N LYS A 176 -22.13 -3.94 11.81
CA LYS A 176 -22.68 -4.77 10.76
C LYS A 176 -21.97 -6.12 10.71
N MET A 177 -22.73 -7.15 10.35
CA MET A 177 -22.14 -8.44 10.01
C MET A 177 -21.66 -8.38 8.57
N THR A 178 -20.39 -8.73 8.40
CA THR A 178 -19.67 -8.65 7.13
C THR A 178 -18.99 -9.97 6.87
N MET A 179 -19.28 -10.57 5.71
CA MET A 179 -18.45 -11.66 5.22
C MET A 179 -17.21 -11.06 4.56
N ILE A 180 -16.04 -11.28 5.15
CA ILE A 180 -14.76 -10.83 4.58
C ILE A 180 -14.09 -12.04 3.97
N SER A 181 -13.70 -11.96 2.71
CA SER A 181 -12.96 -13.02 2.03
C SER A 181 -11.69 -12.47 1.41
N ARG A 182 -10.55 -13.12 1.65
CA ARG A 182 -9.27 -12.83 0.99
C ARG A 182 -8.85 -14.01 0.11
N ASN A 183 -8.50 -13.73 -1.14
CA ASN A 183 -8.04 -14.72 -2.11
C ASN A 183 -6.75 -14.26 -2.81
N GLY A 184 -6.02 -15.22 -3.36
CA GLY A 184 -4.79 -14.95 -4.13
C GLY A 184 -3.56 -14.69 -3.30
N VAL A 185 -3.58 -14.99 -1.99
CA VAL A 185 -2.37 -14.97 -1.18
C VAL A 185 -1.54 -16.21 -1.52
N LEU A 186 -0.31 -15.98 -1.96
CA LEU A 186 0.66 -17.00 -2.38
C LEU A 186 1.83 -17.13 -1.40
N ASN A 187 2.08 -16.10 -0.59
CA ASN A 187 3.12 -16.11 0.44
C ASN A 187 2.55 -15.60 1.77
N SER A 188 3.10 -16.07 2.90
CA SER A 188 2.71 -15.64 4.25
C SER A 188 3.05 -14.16 4.56
N TRP A 189 3.92 -13.54 3.76
CA TRP A 189 4.19 -12.10 3.76
C TRP A 189 3.41 -11.31 2.72
N GLY A 190 2.59 -12.01 1.91
CA GLY A 190 1.76 -11.42 0.87
C GLY A 190 2.43 -11.34 -0.51
N ASN A 191 1.68 -10.80 -1.47
CA ASN A 191 2.05 -10.61 -2.86
C ASN A 191 1.11 -9.60 -3.52
N ASP A 192 1.44 -9.18 -4.73
CA ASP A 192 0.56 -8.34 -5.54
C ASP A 192 -0.69 -9.10 -5.99
N GLY A 193 -1.75 -8.35 -6.30
CA GLY A 193 -2.99 -8.92 -6.82
C GLY A 193 -3.84 -9.70 -5.80
N VAL A 194 -3.49 -9.62 -4.52
CA VAL A 194 -4.33 -10.11 -3.42
C VAL A 194 -5.66 -9.38 -3.46
N GLU A 195 -6.75 -10.15 -3.53
CA GLU A 195 -8.10 -9.63 -3.52
C GLU A 195 -8.69 -9.76 -2.12
N ILE A 196 -9.31 -8.68 -1.63
CA ILE A 196 -10.16 -8.71 -0.46
C ILE A 196 -11.56 -8.19 -0.79
N LYS A 197 -12.57 -8.98 -0.44
CA LYS A 197 -13.98 -8.61 -0.56
C LYS A 197 -14.59 -8.46 0.84
N ARG A 198 -15.36 -7.40 1.06
CA ARG A 198 -16.07 -7.12 2.32
C ARG A 198 -17.55 -6.95 2.02
N ASP A 199 -18.30 -8.05 2.12
CA ASP A 199 -19.73 -8.08 1.84
C ASP A 199 -20.52 -7.91 3.15
N GLY A 200 -20.97 -6.68 3.42
CA GLY A 200 -21.90 -6.40 4.52
C GLY A 200 -23.27 -6.98 4.20
N TYR A 201 -23.80 -7.84 5.08
CA TYR A 201 -25.07 -8.55 4.83
C TYR A 201 -26.12 -8.38 5.94
N GLN A 202 -25.71 -7.86 7.10
CA GLN A 202 -26.64 -7.45 8.16
C GLN A 202 -26.17 -6.11 8.74
N PRO A 203 -26.69 -4.97 8.25
CA PRO A 203 -26.31 -3.64 8.74
C PRO A 203 -27.09 -3.23 10.00
N GLU A 204 -26.67 -2.10 10.59
CA GLU A 204 -27.41 -1.34 11.62
C GLU A 204 -27.77 -2.15 12.90
N VAL A 205 -26.89 -3.04 13.35
CA VAL A 205 -27.03 -3.70 14.65
C VAL A 205 -26.55 -2.74 15.75
N ASP A 206 -27.44 -2.32 16.64
CA ASP A 206 -27.11 -1.46 17.79
C ASP A 206 -26.77 -2.32 19.02
N LEU A 207 -25.48 -2.40 19.34
CA LEU A 207 -24.95 -3.22 20.43
C LEU A 207 -25.50 -2.81 21.81
N ARG A 208 -26.00 -1.59 21.98
CA ARG A 208 -26.61 -1.16 23.26
C ARG A 208 -27.99 -1.79 23.49
N LYS A 209 -28.63 -2.26 22.41
CA LYS A 209 -29.96 -2.88 22.44
C LYS A 209 -29.86 -4.39 22.26
N THR A 210 -29.00 -4.83 21.34
CA THR A 210 -28.83 -6.23 20.96
C THR A 210 -27.34 -6.61 20.97
N PRO A 211 -26.71 -6.69 22.15
CA PRO A 211 -25.30 -7.07 22.27
C PRO A 211 -25.07 -8.55 21.97
N SER A 212 -26.11 -9.39 22.07
CA SER A 212 -26.06 -10.84 21.91
C SER A 212 -26.81 -11.32 20.67
N PHE A 213 -26.20 -12.22 19.92
CA PHE A 213 -26.75 -12.81 18.69
C PHE A 213 -26.03 -14.10 18.33
N ARG A 214 -26.47 -14.80 17.27
CA ARG A 214 -25.87 -16.06 16.82
C ARG A 214 -25.14 -15.84 15.50
N LEU A 215 -23.95 -16.44 15.38
CA LEU A 215 -23.16 -16.44 14.14
C LEU A 215 -22.90 -17.87 13.65
N ARG A 216 -22.82 -18.02 12.32
CA ARG A 216 -22.34 -19.24 11.65
C ARG A 216 -21.26 -18.91 10.64
N LEU A 217 -20.30 -19.81 10.51
CA LEU A 217 -19.33 -19.81 9.42
C LEU A 217 -19.11 -21.25 8.97
N ALA A 218 -19.31 -21.50 7.68
CA ALA A 218 -19.15 -22.83 7.10
C ALA A 218 -18.24 -22.82 5.88
N ARG A 219 -17.48 -23.90 5.72
CA ARG A 219 -16.93 -24.37 4.44
C ARG A 219 -17.83 -25.50 3.92
N THR A 220 -18.21 -25.41 2.65
CA THR A 220 -19.07 -26.38 1.96
C THR A 220 -18.39 -26.84 0.67
N ASP A 221 -18.98 -27.82 -0.02
CA ASP A 221 -18.48 -28.28 -1.34
C ASP A 221 -18.44 -27.17 -2.40
N GLN A 222 -19.20 -26.09 -2.23
CA GLN A 222 -19.30 -25.02 -3.22
C GLN A 222 -18.56 -23.73 -2.81
N GLY A 223 -18.09 -23.64 -1.57
CA GLY A 223 -17.43 -22.43 -1.06
C GLY A 223 -17.67 -22.24 0.43
N PHE A 224 -18.16 -21.06 0.80
CA PHE A 224 -18.34 -20.65 2.19
C PHE A 224 -19.66 -19.94 2.42
N MET A 225 -20.16 -20.04 3.64
CA MET A 225 -21.36 -19.35 4.12
C MET A 225 -21.08 -18.68 5.46
N ALA A 226 -21.36 -17.38 5.55
CA ALA A 226 -21.50 -16.64 6.80
C ALA A 226 -22.99 -16.44 7.10
N ALA A 227 -23.40 -16.52 8.35
CA ALA A 227 -24.78 -16.23 8.73
C ALA A 227 -24.91 -15.55 10.09
N TYR A 228 -26.00 -14.79 10.24
CA TYR A 228 -26.40 -14.10 11.46
C TYR A 228 -27.86 -14.43 11.78
N ALA A 229 -28.18 -14.60 13.06
CA ALA A 229 -29.56 -14.62 13.55
C ALA A 229 -29.64 -13.89 14.91
N PRO A 230 -30.78 -13.25 15.24
CA PRO A 230 -31.03 -12.77 16.59
C PRO A 230 -30.89 -13.88 17.64
N GLN A 231 -30.53 -13.53 18.87
CA GLN A 231 -30.47 -14.50 19.97
C GLN A 231 -31.81 -15.22 20.13
N GLY A 232 -31.77 -16.55 20.32
CA GLY A 232 -32.96 -17.39 20.43
C GLY A 232 -33.79 -17.56 19.14
N SER A 233 -33.31 -17.05 17.99
CA SER A 233 -33.98 -17.19 16.70
C SER A 233 -33.23 -18.13 15.76
N ASP A 234 -33.97 -18.84 14.90
CA ASP A 234 -33.45 -19.59 13.76
C ASP A 234 -33.70 -18.88 12.41
N ASN A 235 -34.06 -17.59 12.44
CA ASN A 235 -34.19 -16.76 11.24
C ASN A 235 -32.81 -16.28 10.79
N TRP A 236 -32.13 -17.10 10.00
CA TRP A 236 -30.78 -16.83 9.52
C TRP A 236 -30.77 -15.91 8.29
N VAL A 237 -30.04 -14.80 8.39
CA VAL A 237 -29.58 -14.02 7.24
C VAL A 237 -28.23 -14.58 6.83
N THR A 238 -28.09 -14.96 5.56
CA THR A 238 -26.90 -15.65 5.05
C THR A 238 -26.23 -14.86 3.94
N GLN A 239 -24.91 -14.99 3.85
CA GLN A 239 -24.08 -14.50 2.77
C GLN A 239 -23.13 -15.61 2.35
N THR A 240 -22.89 -15.76 1.04
CA THR A 240 -22.07 -16.83 0.48
C THR A 240 -21.00 -16.32 -0.47
N THR A 241 -19.91 -17.08 -0.57
CA THR A 241 -18.83 -16.88 -1.54
C THR A 241 -18.36 -18.24 -2.02
N GLY A 242 -17.96 -18.35 -3.29
CA GLY A 242 -17.51 -19.61 -3.88
C GLY A 242 -16.09 -19.99 -3.47
N ASP A 243 -15.49 -20.91 -4.25
CA ASP A 243 -14.10 -21.38 -4.16
C ASP A 243 -13.76 -22.03 -2.80
N PRO A 244 -14.17 -23.30 -2.57
CA PRO A 244 -13.86 -23.99 -1.33
C PRO A 244 -12.37 -24.30 -1.15
N HIS A 245 -11.56 -24.16 -2.20
CA HIS A 245 -10.10 -24.36 -2.19
C HIS A 245 -9.35 -23.12 -1.75
N ARG A 246 -10.03 -21.98 -1.55
CA ARG A 246 -9.43 -20.73 -1.07
C ARG A 246 -8.54 -20.94 0.16
N VAL A 247 -8.99 -21.77 1.10
CA VAL A 247 -8.35 -21.94 2.42
C VAL A 247 -7.39 -23.12 2.47
N THR A 248 -7.01 -23.68 1.33
CA THR A 248 -6.05 -24.79 1.23
C THR A 248 -4.96 -24.50 0.19
N LYS A 249 -4.60 -23.23 0.03
CA LYS A 249 -3.58 -22.78 -0.94
C LYS A 249 -2.17 -22.78 -0.32
N LEU A 250 -2.03 -22.22 0.88
CA LEU A 250 -0.75 -22.17 1.61
C LEU A 250 -0.49 -23.43 2.45
N ASP A 251 -1.54 -24.07 2.98
CA ASP A 251 -1.52 -25.40 3.56
C ASP A 251 -2.46 -26.30 2.73
N PRO A 252 -1.93 -27.19 1.87
CA PRO A 252 -2.78 -28.07 1.05
C PRO A 252 -3.43 -29.20 1.84
N ASP A 253 -2.93 -29.50 3.05
CA ASP A 253 -3.36 -30.66 3.84
C ASP A 253 -4.44 -30.30 4.88
N GLY A 254 -4.65 -29.02 5.14
CA GLY A 254 -5.65 -28.57 6.11
C GLY A 254 -5.89 -27.07 6.12
N TYR A 255 -6.79 -26.67 7.01
CA TYR A 255 -7.12 -25.28 7.26
C TYR A 255 -7.51 -25.10 8.73
N TYR A 256 -7.62 -23.84 9.17
CA TYR A 256 -7.89 -23.51 10.56
C TYR A 256 -9.24 -22.80 10.68
N ILE A 257 -10.06 -23.22 11.64
CA ILE A 257 -11.37 -22.62 11.92
C ILE A 257 -11.46 -22.22 13.40
N GLY A 258 -12.08 -21.08 13.69
CA GLY A 258 -12.21 -20.62 15.06
C GLY A 258 -12.83 -19.25 15.24
N PHE A 259 -12.51 -18.63 16.37
CA PHE A 259 -13.00 -17.33 16.82
C PHE A 259 -11.87 -16.33 16.87
N PHE A 260 -12.07 -15.13 16.34
CA PHE A 260 -11.04 -14.10 16.30
C PHE A 260 -11.52 -12.79 16.92
N ALA A 261 -10.55 -11.99 17.39
CA ALA A 261 -10.72 -10.58 17.71
C ALA A 261 -9.50 -9.80 17.20
N SER A 262 -9.74 -8.54 16.85
CA SER A 262 -8.77 -7.57 16.34
C SER A 262 -9.16 -6.19 16.83
N ARG A 263 -8.17 -5.45 17.32
CA ARG A 263 -8.17 -4.03 17.71
C ARG A 263 -9.40 -3.58 18.52
N ASN A 264 -9.18 -3.31 19.80
CA ASN A 264 -10.20 -2.82 20.72
C ASN A 264 -11.54 -3.58 20.62
N ALA A 265 -11.49 -4.91 20.66
CA ALA A 265 -12.68 -5.75 20.63
C ALA A 265 -12.61 -6.82 21.72
N ARG A 266 -13.73 -7.01 22.42
CA ARG A 266 -13.94 -8.08 23.38
C ARG A 266 -15.30 -8.73 23.17
N ILE A 267 -15.32 -10.04 23.04
CA ILE A 267 -16.55 -10.84 22.92
C ILE A 267 -16.57 -11.96 23.95
N THR A 268 -17.78 -12.33 24.37
CA THR A 268 -18.06 -13.60 25.05
C THR A 268 -18.64 -14.58 24.04
N VAL A 269 -18.06 -15.78 23.97
CA VAL A 269 -18.53 -16.86 23.11
C VAL A 269 -19.20 -17.93 23.97
N ASN A 270 -20.44 -18.28 23.62
CA ASN A 270 -21.25 -19.27 24.31
C ASN A 270 -21.83 -20.30 23.33
N GLN A 271 -22.13 -21.49 23.84
CA GLN A 271 -22.77 -22.59 23.09
C GLN A 271 -22.11 -22.88 21.74
N ALA A 272 -20.78 -22.81 21.68
CA ALA A 272 -20.03 -23.06 20.45
C ALA A 272 -20.13 -24.53 20.05
N ARG A 273 -20.35 -24.79 18.76
CA ARG A 273 -20.39 -26.13 18.18
C ARG A 273 -19.67 -26.14 16.84
N LEU A 274 -18.83 -27.15 16.65
CA LEU A 274 -18.21 -27.48 15.37
C LEU A 274 -18.80 -28.81 14.87
N THR A 275 -19.28 -28.81 13.63
CA THR A 275 -19.75 -30.03 12.94
C THR A 275 -18.89 -30.26 11.70
N LEU A 276 -18.43 -31.50 11.50
CA LEU A 276 -17.65 -31.91 10.33
C LEU A 276 -18.44 -32.85 9.44
N SER A 277 -18.16 -32.77 8.14
CA SER A 277 -18.65 -33.73 7.15
C SER A 277 -17.62 -33.93 6.05
N ASN A 278 -17.67 -35.06 5.35
CA ASN A 278 -16.79 -35.31 4.21
C ASN A 278 -17.08 -34.30 3.10
N GLY A 279 -16.03 -33.66 2.60
CA GLY A 279 -16.10 -32.78 1.44
C GLY A 279 -16.10 -33.56 0.13
N LYS A 280 -16.96 -33.15 -0.80
CA LYS A 280 -16.94 -33.56 -2.21
C LYS A 280 -16.57 -32.35 -3.05
N LEU A 281 -15.32 -31.92 -2.88
CA LEU A 281 -14.84 -30.68 -3.46
C LEU A 281 -14.74 -30.78 -4.99
N PRO A 282 -15.15 -29.74 -5.74
CA PRO A 282 -14.91 -29.66 -7.17
C PRO A 282 -13.40 -29.61 -7.46
N ALA A 283 -13.02 -29.70 -8.73
CA ALA A 283 -11.63 -29.44 -9.12
C ALA A 283 -11.20 -28.03 -8.69
N ALA A 284 -9.98 -27.89 -8.19
CA ALA A 284 -9.45 -26.58 -7.79
C ALA A 284 -9.20 -25.72 -9.02
N GLU A 285 -9.84 -24.55 -9.06
CA GLU A 285 -9.49 -23.52 -10.04
C GLU A 285 -8.30 -22.70 -9.56
N LYS A 286 -7.49 -22.24 -10.53
CA LYS A 286 -6.41 -21.31 -10.25
C LYS A 286 -7.02 -19.92 -10.07
N PHE A 287 -6.75 -19.30 -8.92
CA PHE A 287 -7.10 -17.89 -8.74
C PHE A 287 -6.35 -17.04 -9.77
N VAL A 288 -7.07 -16.16 -10.44
CA VAL A 288 -6.52 -15.19 -11.38
C VAL A 288 -6.82 -13.80 -10.84
N ALA A 289 -5.77 -13.08 -10.47
CA ALA A 289 -5.91 -11.70 -10.02
C ALA A 289 -6.58 -10.85 -11.10
N LYS A 290 -7.40 -9.89 -10.67
CA LYS A 290 -8.09 -8.99 -11.59
C LYS A 290 -7.07 -8.17 -12.39
N ALA A 291 -7.05 -8.39 -13.70
CA ALA A 291 -6.20 -7.60 -14.58
C ALA A 291 -6.65 -6.13 -14.59
N GLN A 292 -5.69 -5.22 -14.57
CA GLN A 292 -5.97 -3.80 -14.81
C GLN A 292 -6.43 -3.61 -16.27
N PRO A 293 -7.37 -2.68 -16.53
CA PRO A 293 -7.75 -2.37 -17.89
C PRO A 293 -6.55 -1.79 -18.66
N LEU A 294 -6.57 -1.99 -19.98
CA LEU A 294 -5.62 -1.32 -20.87
C LEU A 294 -5.74 0.19 -20.71
N GLN A 295 -4.61 0.86 -20.49
CA GLN A 295 -4.54 2.31 -20.31
C GLN A 295 -3.57 2.93 -21.30
N ILE A 296 -3.92 4.13 -21.74
CA ILE A 296 -3.09 5.03 -22.52
C ILE A 296 -3.13 6.38 -21.83
N GLU A 297 -1.97 6.98 -21.65
CA GLU A 297 -1.83 8.35 -21.16
C GLU A 297 -1.40 9.22 -22.33
N ILE A 298 -2.20 10.25 -22.64
CA ILE A 298 -1.87 11.24 -23.66
C ILE A 298 -1.08 12.37 -23.02
N ALA A 299 0.14 12.56 -23.52
CA ALA A 299 1.10 13.54 -23.01
C ALA A 299 1.27 14.74 -23.95
N SER A 300 0.21 15.07 -24.70
CA SER A 300 0.16 16.20 -25.62
C SER A 300 -1.07 17.06 -25.41
N ALA A 301 -0.87 18.37 -25.41
CA ALA A 301 -1.91 19.36 -25.24
C ALA A 301 -2.82 19.43 -26.49
N THR A 302 -4.06 19.85 -26.28
CA THR A 302 -4.99 20.24 -27.36
C THR A 302 -4.67 21.64 -27.91
N LEU A 303 -3.56 22.23 -27.48
CA LEU A 303 -3.11 23.57 -27.82
C LEU A 303 -1.69 23.46 -28.40
N SER A 304 -1.42 24.18 -29.49
CA SER A 304 -0.07 24.27 -30.06
C SER A 304 0.31 25.71 -30.32
N ALA A 305 1.47 26.11 -29.81
CA ALA A 305 2.07 27.41 -30.05
C ALA A 305 3.03 27.43 -31.27
N SER A 306 3.13 26.31 -32.01
CA SER A 306 3.99 26.19 -33.20
C SER A 306 3.37 25.29 -34.27
N ASP A 307 3.93 25.35 -35.47
CA ASP A 307 3.59 24.42 -36.57
C ASP A 307 4.19 23.02 -36.35
N ASP A 308 5.23 22.88 -35.52
CA ASP A 308 5.92 21.61 -35.24
C ASP A 308 5.35 20.93 -33.98
N TYR A 309 4.09 20.53 -34.03
CA TYR A 309 3.43 19.86 -32.90
C TYR A 309 4.01 18.48 -32.62
N ILE A 310 4.03 18.08 -31.34
CA ILE A 310 4.50 16.75 -30.92
C ILE A 310 3.33 16.00 -30.30
N PHE A 311 2.91 14.92 -30.95
CA PHE A 311 1.97 13.96 -30.40
C PHE A 311 2.72 12.92 -29.56
N GLN A 312 2.32 12.74 -28.30
CA GLN A 312 2.98 11.90 -27.31
C GLN A 312 1.98 11.04 -26.56
N LEU A 313 2.38 9.79 -26.31
CA LEU A 313 1.66 8.90 -25.42
C LEU A 313 2.57 7.83 -24.83
N ARG A 314 2.10 7.22 -23.74
CA ARG A 314 2.60 5.95 -23.23
C ARG A 314 1.44 5.01 -22.93
N SER A 315 1.72 3.71 -22.85
CA SER A 315 0.69 2.69 -22.62
C SER A 315 1.08 1.71 -21.53
N SER A 316 0.06 1.19 -20.83
CA SER A 316 0.22 0.10 -19.86
C SER A 316 0.57 -1.24 -20.50
N GLU A 317 0.48 -1.37 -21.81
CA GLU A 317 0.75 -2.61 -22.55
C GLU A 317 1.66 -2.34 -23.75
N LYS A 318 2.40 -3.37 -24.18
CA LYS A 318 3.12 -3.31 -25.46
C LYS A 318 2.14 -3.52 -26.61
N GLY A 319 2.39 -2.87 -27.74
CA GLY A 319 1.47 -2.94 -28.88
C GLY A 319 1.94 -2.14 -30.09
N THR A 320 0.98 -1.76 -30.92
CA THR A 320 1.20 -0.88 -32.07
C THR A 320 0.24 0.29 -32.05
N LEU A 321 0.71 1.44 -32.53
CA LEU A 321 -0.05 2.69 -32.63
C LEU A 321 -0.22 3.09 -34.09
N THR A 322 -1.45 3.38 -34.49
CA THR A 322 -1.77 4.10 -35.72
C THR A 322 -2.21 5.51 -35.37
N LEU A 323 -1.61 6.52 -35.99
CA LEU A 323 -1.98 7.93 -35.88
C LEU A 323 -2.53 8.42 -37.22
N ILE A 324 -3.70 9.03 -37.17
CA ILE A 324 -4.43 9.58 -38.31
C ILE A 324 -4.58 11.07 -38.07
N LYS A 325 -4.18 11.87 -39.06
CA LYS A 325 -4.32 13.32 -39.06
C LYS A 325 -5.31 13.70 -40.16
N ASP A 326 -6.41 14.33 -39.78
CA ASP A 326 -7.44 14.81 -40.71
C ASP A 326 -7.90 13.72 -41.71
N GLY A 327 -8.11 12.49 -41.21
CA GLY A 327 -8.48 11.32 -42.01
C GLY A 327 -7.34 10.62 -42.76
N VAL A 328 -6.11 11.16 -42.72
CA VAL A 328 -4.93 10.58 -43.39
C VAL A 328 -4.00 9.90 -42.38
N VAL A 329 -3.64 8.63 -42.61
CA VAL A 329 -2.67 7.92 -41.76
C VAL A 329 -1.29 8.58 -41.88
N VAL A 330 -0.78 9.15 -40.78
CA VAL A 330 0.54 9.79 -40.70
C VAL A 330 1.58 8.94 -39.99
N ALA A 331 1.14 7.95 -39.20
CA ALA A 331 1.98 6.89 -38.67
C ALA A 331 1.18 5.59 -38.62
N ALA A 332 1.69 4.53 -39.26
CA ALA A 332 1.04 3.22 -39.27
C ALA A 332 1.82 2.25 -38.37
N GLU A 333 1.07 1.53 -37.52
CA GLU A 333 1.54 0.39 -36.72
C GLU A 333 2.89 0.59 -36.01
N ARG A 334 3.12 1.78 -35.46
CA ARG A 334 4.35 2.09 -34.74
C ARG A 334 4.42 1.28 -33.46
N ALA A 335 5.52 0.58 -33.24
CA ALA A 335 5.73 -0.20 -32.03
C ALA A 335 5.70 0.70 -30.79
N VAL A 336 4.93 0.28 -29.78
CA VAL A 336 4.84 0.90 -28.46
C VAL A 336 5.35 -0.09 -27.45
N ARG A 337 6.33 0.34 -26.66
CA ARG A 337 6.85 -0.42 -25.52
C ARG A 337 6.06 -0.04 -24.27
N VAL A 338 6.01 -0.97 -23.32
CA VAL A 338 5.30 -0.78 -22.05
C VAL A 338 5.90 0.42 -21.30
N GLY A 339 5.06 1.35 -20.84
CA GLY A 339 5.45 2.53 -20.04
C GLY A 339 6.28 3.60 -20.76
N GLU A 340 6.92 3.28 -21.88
CA GLU A 340 7.81 4.19 -22.61
C GLU A 340 7.02 5.32 -23.30
N MET A 341 7.50 6.56 -23.12
CA MET A 341 6.93 7.72 -23.80
C MET A 341 7.32 7.71 -25.28
N LEU A 342 6.33 7.50 -26.15
CA LEU A 342 6.47 7.67 -27.58
C LEU A 342 6.18 9.13 -27.95
N ALA A 343 6.98 9.69 -28.85
CA ALA A 343 6.79 11.05 -29.36
C ALA A 343 6.90 11.10 -30.89
N TRP A 344 6.01 11.84 -31.53
CA TRP A 344 5.96 12.00 -32.98
C TRP A 344 5.73 13.44 -33.39
N LYS A 345 6.55 13.96 -34.31
CA LYS A 345 6.33 15.27 -34.91
C LYS A 345 5.15 15.21 -35.89
N VAL A 346 4.22 16.14 -35.77
CA VAL A 346 3.02 16.26 -36.60
C VAL A 346 2.90 17.72 -37.07
N PRO A 347 3.29 18.03 -38.32
CA PRO A 347 3.21 19.39 -38.82
C PRO A 347 1.77 19.91 -38.86
N LEU A 348 1.49 21.08 -38.29
CA LEU A 348 0.17 21.70 -38.27
C LEU A 348 0.04 22.78 -39.35
N LYS A 349 -0.86 22.59 -40.31
CA LYS A 349 -1.08 23.55 -41.41
C LYS A 349 -2.28 24.47 -41.16
N GLN A 350 -3.31 23.94 -40.52
CA GLN A 350 -4.57 24.61 -40.23
C GLN A 350 -4.65 25.04 -38.75
N VAL A 351 -5.63 25.88 -38.44
CA VAL A 351 -5.89 26.33 -37.07
C VAL A 351 -6.31 25.15 -36.20
N ASP A 352 -7.30 24.37 -36.66
CA ASP A 352 -7.72 23.15 -35.97
C ASP A 352 -7.25 21.93 -36.75
N THR A 353 -6.53 21.03 -36.09
CA THR A 353 -6.09 19.75 -36.66
C THR A 353 -6.67 18.61 -35.85
N ARG A 354 -7.40 17.69 -36.50
CA ARG A 354 -7.94 16.51 -35.84
C ARG A 354 -6.91 15.38 -35.87
N LEU A 355 -6.57 14.86 -34.70
CA LEU A 355 -5.74 13.67 -34.54
C LEU A 355 -6.58 12.54 -33.96
N GLU A 356 -6.64 11.42 -34.67
CA GLU A 356 -7.25 10.18 -34.20
C GLU A 356 -6.13 9.17 -34.00
N TYR A 357 -6.18 8.46 -32.88
CA TYR A 357 -5.20 7.42 -32.58
C TYR A 357 -5.90 6.10 -32.30
N ARG A 358 -5.28 5.02 -32.76
CA ARG A 358 -5.71 3.65 -32.51
C ARG A 358 -4.51 2.85 -32.04
N PHE A 359 -4.57 2.41 -30.80
CA PHE A 359 -3.61 1.50 -30.22
C PHE A 359 -4.16 0.08 -30.22
N THR A 360 -3.33 -0.88 -30.58
CA THR A 360 -3.62 -2.31 -30.54
C THR A 360 -2.59 -2.99 -29.65
N ALA A 361 -3.00 -3.45 -28.47
CA ALA A 361 -2.16 -4.24 -27.58
C ALA A 361 -1.79 -5.57 -28.22
N HIS A 362 -0.67 -6.16 -27.80
CA HIS A 362 -0.22 -7.46 -28.29
C HIS A 362 -1.23 -8.60 -28.04
N ASN A 363 -2.10 -8.46 -27.04
CA ASN A 363 -3.19 -9.39 -26.75
C ASN A 363 -4.45 -9.17 -27.63
N GLY A 364 -4.39 -8.29 -28.62
CA GLY A 364 -5.47 -7.97 -29.56
C GLY A 364 -6.48 -6.94 -29.05
N LYS A 365 -6.42 -6.51 -27.79
CA LYS A 365 -7.29 -5.43 -27.28
C LYS A 365 -6.93 -4.11 -27.95
N THR A 366 -7.94 -3.36 -28.35
CA THR A 366 -7.76 -2.06 -29.00
C THR A 366 -8.31 -0.94 -28.13
N LEU A 367 -7.67 0.22 -28.21
CA LEU A 367 -8.14 1.48 -27.64
C LEU A 367 -7.98 2.56 -28.71
N SER A 368 -9.05 3.29 -29.00
CA SER A 368 -9.04 4.39 -29.95
C SER A 368 -9.69 5.61 -29.34
N ASP A 369 -9.15 6.78 -29.64
CA ASP A 369 -9.76 8.07 -29.31
C ASP A 369 -9.26 9.16 -30.27
N SER A 370 -9.67 10.40 -30.05
CA SER A 370 -9.24 11.54 -30.84
C SER A 370 -9.07 12.79 -30.01
N LEU A 371 -8.24 13.71 -30.49
CA LEU A 371 -8.11 15.06 -29.94
C LEU A 371 -8.02 16.08 -31.08
N VAL A 372 -8.54 17.28 -30.83
CA VAL A 372 -8.42 18.41 -31.76
C VAL A 372 -7.35 19.35 -31.23
N VAL A 373 -6.31 19.56 -32.02
CA VAL A 373 -5.23 20.49 -31.70
C VAL A 373 -5.58 21.85 -32.28
N HIS A 374 -5.79 22.83 -31.41
CA HIS A 374 -5.97 24.22 -31.77
C HIS A 374 -4.62 24.93 -31.80
N LYS A 375 -4.29 25.54 -32.94
CA LYS A 375 -3.06 26.32 -33.12
C LYS A 375 -3.31 27.76 -32.73
N THR A 376 -2.57 28.23 -31.74
CA THR A 376 -2.65 29.59 -31.20
C THR A 376 -1.32 30.30 -31.37
N ARG A 377 -1.37 31.62 -31.57
CA ARG A 377 -0.19 32.47 -31.62
C ARG A 377 0.00 33.14 -30.27
N TYR A 378 1.16 32.92 -29.66
CA TYR A 378 1.61 33.60 -28.46
C TYR A 378 2.73 34.59 -28.82
N ALA A 379 2.99 35.55 -27.94
CA ALA A 379 4.05 36.54 -28.14
C ALA A 379 5.43 35.87 -28.32
N ASP A 380 5.73 34.87 -27.49
CA ASP A 380 6.87 33.95 -27.63
C ASP A 380 6.50 32.57 -27.07
N SER A 381 6.36 31.58 -27.95
CA SER A 381 5.96 30.22 -27.60
C SER A 381 6.98 29.46 -26.76
N ASN A 382 8.23 29.93 -26.71
CA ASN A 382 9.29 29.36 -25.88
C ASN A 382 9.51 30.12 -24.56
N ASN A 383 8.94 31.32 -24.41
CA ASN A 383 9.01 32.12 -23.20
C ASN A 383 7.64 32.71 -22.88
N LEU A 384 6.85 31.94 -22.12
CA LEU A 384 5.55 32.37 -21.66
C LEU A 384 5.64 32.91 -20.24
N TYR A 385 4.81 33.89 -19.93
CA TYR A 385 4.69 34.50 -18.62
C TYR A 385 3.33 34.15 -18.03
N ALA A 386 3.32 33.79 -16.75
CA ALA A 386 2.09 33.62 -15.99
C ALA A 386 2.10 34.47 -14.71
N SER A 387 0.94 34.97 -14.31
CA SER A 387 0.77 35.74 -13.07
C SER A 387 -0.48 35.30 -12.32
N PRO A 388 -0.62 35.62 -11.02
CA PRO A 388 -1.83 35.31 -10.26
C PRO A 388 -3.12 35.93 -10.85
N GLN A 389 -3.00 37.04 -11.58
CA GLN A 389 -4.11 37.72 -12.26
C GLN A 389 -4.11 37.50 -13.78
N GLY A 390 -3.24 36.61 -14.27
CA GLY A 390 -3.17 36.24 -15.67
C GLY A 390 -4.45 35.58 -16.15
N LYS A 391 -4.69 35.64 -17.46
CA LYS A 391 -5.92 35.14 -18.07
C LYS A 391 -5.61 34.25 -19.25
N ALA A 392 -6.46 33.25 -19.49
CA ALA A 392 -6.28 32.28 -20.57
C ALA A 392 -6.27 32.91 -21.97
N ASP A 393 -6.91 34.06 -22.16
CA ASP A 393 -7.02 34.79 -23.43
C ASP A 393 -5.87 35.79 -23.66
N ASN A 394 -4.96 35.94 -22.71
CA ASN A 394 -3.78 36.77 -22.88
C ASN A 394 -2.75 36.12 -23.84
N ASP A 395 -1.84 36.93 -24.40
CA ASP A 395 -0.87 36.46 -25.40
C ASP A 395 0.40 35.82 -24.81
N GLY A 396 0.47 35.72 -23.47
CA GLY A 396 1.58 35.11 -22.74
C GLY A 396 2.84 35.96 -22.69
N SER A 397 2.77 37.23 -23.13
CA SER A 397 3.84 38.21 -22.93
C SER A 397 3.93 38.64 -21.46
N ARG A 398 5.01 39.34 -21.10
CA ARG A 398 5.14 39.94 -19.77
C ARG A 398 4.09 41.02 -19.51
N GLN A 399 3.61 41.71 -20.55
CA GLN A 399 2.58 42.75 -20.42
C GLN A 399 1.17 42.15 -20.27
N HIS A 400 0.95 40.98 -20.87
CA HIS A 400 -0.30 40.25 -20.82
C HIS A 400 0.00 38.78 -20.47
N PRO A 401 0.27 38.48 -19.18
CA PRO A 401 0.61 37.12 -18.74
C PRO A 401 -0.61 36.20 -18.72
N LEU A 402 -0.40 34.92 -19.00
CA LEU A 402 -1.42 33.87 -18.92
C LEU A 402 -1.70 33.46 -17.46
N ASP A 403 -2.79 32.72 -17.22
CA ASP A 403 -2.88 31.92 -15.99
C ASP A 403 -1.91 30.72 -16.07
N LEU A 404 -1.51 30.18 -14.91
CA LEU A 404 -0.48 29.13 -14.81
C LEU A 404 -0.80 27.88 -15.64
N VAL A 405 -2.05 27.40 -15.62
CA VAL A 405 -2.42 26.14 -16.26
C VAL A 405 -2.46 26.31 -17.77
N THR A 406 -3.08 27.40 -18.26
CA THR A 406 -3.10 27.71 -19.68
C THR A 406 -1.68 27.89 -20.22
N ALA A 407 -0.82 28.60 -19.50
CA ALA A 407 0.57 28.80 -19.89
C ALA A 407 1.35 27.48 -19.99
N ALA A 408 1.18 26.57 -19.02
CA ALA A 408 1.85 25.28 -19.03
C ALA A 408 1.42 24.38 -20.21
N GLN A 409 0.14 24.41 -20.57
CA GLN A 409 -0.39 23.70 -21.74
C GLN A 409 0.11 24.33 -23.06
N ALA A 410 0.15 25.66 -23.12
CA ALA A 410 0.58 26.43 -24.29
C ALA A 410 2.09 26.30 -24.57
N LEU A 411 2.90 26.20 -23.52
CA LEU A 411 4.35 26.24 -23.61
C LEU A 411 4.87 25.15 -24.56
N ALA A 412 5.69 25.55 -25.53
CA ALA A 412 6.35 24.59 -26.40
C ALA A 412 7.32 23.70 -25.60
N PRO A 413 7.51 22.42 -25.96
CA PRO A 413 8.54 21.58 -25.34
C PRO A 413 9.92 22.25 -25.39
N GLY A 414 10.64 22.26 -24.26
CA GLY A 414 11.92 22.96 -24.11
C GLY A 414 11.82 24.42 -23.67
N GLY A 415 10.62 25.01 -23.71
CA GLY A 415 10.37 26.38 -23.33
C GLY A 415 10.50 26.64 -21.82
N VAL A 416 10.46 27.92 -21.46
CA VAL A 416 10.45 28.42 -20.08
C VAL A 416 9.12 29.12 -19.80
N LEU A 417 8.46 28.71 -18.73
CA LEU A 417 7.34 29.40 -18.10
C LEU A 417 7.85 30.25 -16.94
N TRP A 418 7.77 31.57 -17.12
CA TRP A 418 8.15 32.56 -16.12
C TRP A 418 6.96 32.91 -15.23
N LEU A 419 7.14 32.79 -13.91
CA LEU A 419 6.12 33.15 -12.93
C LEU A 419 6.41 34.53 -12.33
N GLU A 420 5.48 35.45 -12.49
CA GLU A 420 5.49 36.71 -11.74
C GLU A 420 5.35 36.45 -10.23
N GLU A 421 5.87 37.35 -9.40
CA GLU A 421 5.72 37.23 -7.95
C GLU A 421 4.24 37.32 -7.53
N GLY A 422 3.86 36.48 -6.57
CA GLY A 422 2.56 36.49 -5.93
C GLY A 422 2.05 35.10 -5.55
N ASP A 423 0.81 35.08 -5.04
CA ASP A 423 0.10 33.88 -4.61
C ASP A 423 -0.73 33.27 -5.74
N TYR A 424 -0.38 32.07 -6.18
CA TYR A 424 -1.13 31.29 -7.15
C TYR A 424 -2.09 30.32 -6.43
N PRO A 425 -3.30 30.12 -6.97
CA PRO A 425 -4.22 29.13 -6.44
C PRO A 425 -3.69 27.71 -6.67
N PHE A 426 -4.29 26.74 -5.97
CA PHE A 426 -4.09 25.31 -6.26
C PHE A 426 -4.21 25.06 -7.77
N SER A 427 -3.21 24.39 -8.33
CA SER A 427 -3.14 24.16 -9.78
C SER A 427 -2.78 22.72 -10.11
N VAL A 428 -3.31 22.23 -11.23
CA VAL A 428 -2.94 20.92 -11.80
C VAL A 428 -2.28 21.17 -13.14
N LEU A 429 -1.05 20.66 -13.31
CA LEU A 429 -0.38 20.56 -14.60
C LEU A 429 -0.65 19.16 -15.14
N PRO A 430 -1.61 19.00 -16.07
CA PRO A 430 -2.08 17.70 -16.51
C PRO A 430 -1.02 16.96 -17.32
N ALA A 431 -1.15 15.64 -17.48
CA ALA A 431 -0.24 14.84 -18.30
C ALA A 431 -0.03 15.42 -19.72
N SER A 432 -1.06 16.03 -20.30
CA SER A 432 -1.02 16.69 -21.60
C SER A 432 -0.08 17.90 -21.68
N ALA A 433 0.30 18.49 -20.54
CA ALA A 433 1.26 19.60 -20.47
C ALA A 433 2.72 19.14 -20.45
N SER A 434 3.03 17.86 -20.70
CA SER A 434 4.39 17.32 -20.64
C SER A 434 5.37 17.99 -21.60
N GLY A 435 6.65 18.00 -21.20
CA GLY A 435 7.77 18.21 -22.13
C GLY A 435 8.08 16.95 -22.94
N THR A 436 9.29 16.89 -23.50
CA THR A 436 9.83 15.65 -24.09
C THR A 436 11.13 15.26 -23.41
N SER A 437 11.58 14.02 -23.56
CA SER A 437 12.84 13.53 -23.00
C SER A 437 14.09 14.32 -23.42
N THR A 438 14.05 14.96 -24.58
CA THR A 438 15.16 15.79 -25.09
C THR A 438 14.92 17.29 -24.91
N HIS A 439 13.67 17.69 -24.65
CA HIS A 439 13.26 19.09 -24.49
C HIS A 439 12.30 19.19 -23.29
N PRO A 440 12.81 19.04 -22.05
CA PRO A 440 12.01 19.24 -20.86
C PRO A 440 11.58 20.70 -20.75
N LYS A 441 10.35 20.93 -20.30
CA LYS A 441 9.83 22.27 -20.03
C LYS A 441 10.38 22.80 -18.71
N LYS A 442 10.48 24.11 -18.56
CA LYS A 442 10.97 24.75 -17.34
C LYS A 442 9.90 25.64 -16.72
N LEU A 443 9.79 25.63 -15.41
CA LEU A 443 8.99 26.58 -14.63
C LEU A 443 9.93 27.32 -13.69
N LYS A 444 10.01 28.65 -13.84
CA LYS A 444 10.95 29.49 -13.09
C LYS A 444 10.27 30.74 -12.56
N PRO A 445 10.54 31.15 -11.32
CA PRO A 445 10.07 32.43 -10.82
C PRO A 445 10.89 33.58 -11.42
N MET A 446 10.27 34.75 -11.55
CA MET A 446 10.94 36.00 -11.90
C MET A 446 11.54 36.72 -10.68
N GLY A 447 11.14 36.28 -9.47
CA GLY A 447 11.59 36.82 -8.19
C GLY A 447 11.67 35.73 -7.13
N LYS A 448 11.62 36.10 -5.85
CA LYS A 448 11.70 35.14 -4.73
C LYS A 448 10.33 34.79 -4.16
N ASN A 449 9.30 35.59 -4.45
CA ASN A 449 7.99 35.47 -3.83
C ASN A 449 6.98 34.81 -4.78
N VAL A 450 7.23 33.58 -5.21
CA VAL A 450 6.26 32.77 -5.97
C VAL A 450 5.75 31.65 -5.09
N VAL A 451 4.48 31.77 -4.68
CA VAL A 451 3.84 30.86 -3.72
C VAL A 451 2.65 30.19 -4.41
N LEU A 452 2.62 28.87 -4.45
CA LEU A 452 1.49 28.09 -4.95
C LEU A 452 0.72 27.49 -3.78
N ARG A 453 -0.60 27.65 -3.74
CA ARG A 453 -1.48 27.04 -2.73
C ARG A 453 -1.77 25.56 -3.05
N GLY A 454 -0.69 24.82 -3.36
CA GLY A 454 -0.68 23.46 -3.86
C GLY A 454 -0.44 23.32 -5.36
N LEU A 455 0.17 22.19 -5.72
CA LEU A 455 0.49 21.86 -7.11
C LEU A 455 0.38 20.36 -7.32
N THR A 456 -0.41 19.92 -8.30
CA THR A 456 -0.34 18.54 -8.82
C THR A 456 0.33 18.54 -10.18
N LEU A 457 1.45 17.83 -10.30
CA LEU A 457 2.20 17.62 -11.53
C LEU A 457 1.95 16.21 -12.07
N GLU A 458 0.91 16.08 -12.89
CA GLU A 458 0.66 14.86 -13.69
C GLU A 458 1.57 14.82 -14.93
N ALA A 459 2.05 15.99 -15.37
CA ALA A 459 2.96 16.14 -16.49
C ALA A 459 4.34 15.50 -16.23
N SER A 460 4.96 15.01 -17.30
CA SER A 460 6.31 14.47 -17.33
C SER A 460 7.29 15.45 -17.99
N TYR A 461 8.59 15.26 -17.74
CA TYR A 461 9.67 16.06 -18.34
C TYR A 461 9.58 17.57 -18.02
N TRP A 462 9.37 17.92 -16.76
CA TRP A 462 9.47 19.29 -16.25
C TRP A 462 10.70 19.49 -15.37
N ASP A 463 11.28 20.69 -15.46
CA ASP A 463 12.29 21.24 -14.56
C ASP A 463 11.64 22.41 -13.79
N ILE A 464 11.32 22.18 -12.53
CA ILE A 464 10.61 23.15 -11.66
C ILE A 464 11.57 23.57 -10.56
N GLN A 465 11.82 24.87 -10.45
CA GLN A 465 12.81 25.39 -9.52
C GLN A 465 12.36 26.63 -8.76
N ASP A 466 12.88 26.80 -7.54
CA ASP A 466 12.86 28.05 -6.77
C ASP A 466 11.44 28.57 -6.40
N ILE A 467 10.46 27.68 -6.25
CA ILE A 467 9.08 28.03 -5.84
C ILE A 467 8.77 27.59 -4.41
N THR A 468 7.75 28.23 -3.81
CA THR A 468 7.16 27.78 -2.54
C THR A 468 5.79 27.15 -2.78
N VAL A 469 5.47 26.07 -2.06
CA VAL A 469 4.15 25.41 -2.06
C VAL A 469 3.62 25.35 -0.63
N THR A 470 2.35 25.72 -0.42
CA THR A 470 1.72 25.76 0.91
C THR A 470 0.24 25.37 0.86
N GLU A 471 -0.38 25.16 2.02
CA GLU A 471 -1.80 24.81 2.24
C GLU A 471 -2.21 23.43 1.73
N LYS A 472 -1.76 23.04 0.54
CA LYS A 472 -1.95 21.73 -0.06
C LYS A 472 -0.59 21.16 -0.48
N SER A 473 -0.52 19.84 -0.62
CA SER A 473 0.69 19.15 -1.07
C SER A 473 1.18 19.62 -2.44
N PHE A 474 2.49 19.50 -2.67
CA PHE A 474 3.05 19.33 -4.00
C PHE A 474 3.05 17.84 -4.38
N ARG A 475 2.09 17.42 -5.21
CA ARG A 475 1.93 16.05 -5.69
C ARG A 475 2.54 15.86 -7.07
N ILE A 476 3.37 14.84 -7.25
CA ILE A 476 4.04 14.48 -8.50
C ILE A 476 3.53 13.09 -8.90
N GLU A 477 2.78 13.03 -10.00
CA GLU A 477 2.25 11.79 -10.58
C GLU A 477 2.90 11.47 -11.93
N GLY A 478 3.48 12.49 -12.59
CA GLY A 478 4.27 12.33 -13.80
C GLY A 478 5.65 11.70 -13.56
N SER A 479 6.38 11.48 -14.65
CA SER A 479 7.69 10.82 -14.64
C SER A 479 8.77 11.73 -15.24
N HIS A 480 10.04 11.45 -14.93
CA HIS A 480 11.19 12.19 -15.46
C HIS A 480 11.17 13.69 -15.17
N ASN A 481 10.59 14.09 -14.03
CA ASN A 481 10.61 15.48 -13.58
C ASN A 481 11.83 15.76 -12.70
N ARG A 482 12.30 17.00 -12.73
CA ARG A 482 13.35 17.54 -11.88
C ARG A 482 12.78 18.69 -11.06
N ILE A 483 12.82 18.54 -9.75
CA ILE A 483 12.25 19.48 -8.79
C ILE A 483 13.39 19.96 -7.90
N GLU A 484 13.77 21.24 -8.01
CA GLU A 484 14.95 21.77 -7.31
C GLU A 484 14.68 23.02 -6.48
N ARG A 485 15.24 23.06 -5.27
CA ARG A 485 15.14 24.26 -4.41
C ARG A 485 13.69 24.71 -4.21
N VAL A 486 12.80 23.73 -4.06
CA VAL A 486 11.40 23.96 -3.74
C VAL A 486 11.21 23.88 -2.24
N VAL A 487 10.44 24.81 -1.69
CA VAL A 487 10.04 24.80 -0.27
C VAL A 487 8.57 24.41 -0.20
N ALA A 488 8.24 23.32 0.50
CA ALA A 488 6.86 22.93 0.79
C ALA A 488 6.59 23.06 2.29
N HIS A 489 5.55 23.79 2.69
CA HIS A 489 5.28 23.95 4.12
C HIS A 489 3.81 24.11 4.45
N HIS A 490 3.43 23.75 5.67
CA HIS A 490 2.07 23.96 6.17
C HIS A 490 1.00 23.40 5.19
N ALA A 491 1.32 22.30 4.50
CA ALA A 491 0.33 21.56 3.74
C ALA A 491 -0.64 20.85 4.70
N ASP A 492 -1.88 20.67 4.27
CA ASP A 492 -2.94 19.94 4.99
C ASP A 492 -2.79 18.40 4.96
N ASP A 493 -1.67 17.94 4.43
CA ASP A 493 -1.16 16.56 4.37
C ASP A 493 0.36 16.66 4.12
N THR A 494 1.00 15.64 3.56
CA THR A 494 2.41 15.61 3.18
C THR A 494 2.84 16.82 2.34
N GLY A 495 4.03 17.37 2.58
CA GLY A 495 4.57 18.51 1.83
C GLY A 495 4.85 18.20 0.35
N ILE A 496 5.81 17.32 0.06
CA ILE A 496 6.15 16.87 -1.31
C ILE A 496 5.90 15.37 -1.43
N THR A 497 5.07 14.96 -2.38
CA THR A 497 4.75 13.54 -2.60
C THR A 497 4.94 13.11 -4.05
N ILE A 498 5.60 11.97 -4.24
CA ILE A 498 5.60 11.19 -5.48
C ILE A 498 4.74 9.95 -5.22
N SER A 499 3.64 9.81 -5.95
CA SER A 499 2.72 8.67 -5.80
C SER A 499 1.91 8.46 -7.08
N SER A 500 1.19 7.33 -7.17
CA SER A 500 0.18 7.14 -8.22
C SER A 500 -1.14 6.68 -7.63
N THR A 501 -2.23 7.01 -8.32
CA THR A 501 -3.57 6.62 -7.89
C THR A 501 -3.76 5.11 -7.97
N ALA A 502 -4.71 4.56 -7.21
CA ALA A 502 -5.04 3.13 -7.24
C ALA A 502 -5.55 2.64 -8.61
N LYS A 503 -5.89 3.55 -9.53
CA LYS A 503 -6.35 3.24 -10.88
C LYS A 503 -5.20 3.21 -11.89
N THR A 504 -4.05 3.82 -11.58
CA THR A 504 -2.92 3.91 -12.50
C THR A 504 -2.28 2.53 -12.67
N ALA A 505 -2.20 2.04 -13.91
CA ALA A 505 -1.53 0.77 -14.21
C ALA A 505 -0.04 0.83 -13.85
N ARG A 506 0.53 -0.28 -13.36
CA ARG A 506 1.93 -0.36 -12.88
C ARG A 506 2.97 0.22 -13.84
N PRO A 507 2.94 -0.04 -15.16
CA PRO A 507 3.89 0.55 -16.09
C PRO A 507 3.83 2.08 -16.23
N LEU A 508 2.77 2.71 -15.70
CA LEU A 508 2.54 4.15 -15.74
C LEU A 508 2.77 4.84 -14.40
N TRP A 509 3.20 4.11 -13.37
CA TRP A 509 3.52 4.69 -12.06
C TRP A 509 4.62 5.75 -12.17
N ALA A 510 4.50 6.78 -11.32
CA ALA A 510 5.45 7.88 -11.25
C ALA A 510 6.88 7.35 -11.04
N SER A 511 7.76 7.63 -12.00
CA SER A 511 9.11 7.06 -12.06
C SER A 511 10.14 8.07 -12.51
N HIS A 512 11.41 7.80 -12.19
CA HIS A 512 12.55 8.59 -12.65
C HIS A 512 12.50 10.09 -12.31
N ASN A 513 11.80 10.48 -11.24
CA ASN A 513 11.78 11.86 -10.79
C ASN A 513 12.98 12.13 -9.87
N LEU A 514 13.54 13.33 -9.97
CA LEU A 514 14.56 13.86 -9.08
C LEU A 514 13.99 15.01 -8.26
N VAL A 515 14.03 14.89 -6.94
CA VAL A 515 13.80 16.02 -6.01
C VAL A 515 15.14 16.36 -5.38
N ALA A 516 15.61 17.59 -5.51
CA ALA A 516 16.94 17.98 -5.04
C ALA A 516 16.97 19.34 -4.35
N HIS A 517 17.75 19.44 -3.28
CA HIS A 517 17.97 20.69 -2.54
C HIS A 517 16.68 21.37 -2.07
N SER A 518 15.63 20.57 -1.84
CA SER A 518 14.30 21.05 -1.45
C SER A 518 14.11 20.93 0.06
N GLU A 519 13.21 21.75 0.59
CA GLU A 519 12.87 21.79 2.02
C GLU A 519 11.38 21.47 2.20
N SER A 520 11.05 20.69 3.23
CA SER A 520 9.65 20.35 3.54
C SER A 520 9.38 20.34 5.04
N TYR A 521 8.49 21.21 5.53
CA TYR A 521 8.32 21.40 6.98
C TYR A 521 6.94 21.81 7.46
N SER A 522 6.67 21.58 8.75
CA SER A 522 5.42 21.97 9.44
C SER A 522 4.14 21.50 8.75
N ASN A 523 4.21 20.40 8.00
CA ASN A 523 3.06 19.81 7.31
C ASN A 523 2.21 19.00 8.30
N LYS A 524 0.87 19.12 8.22
CA LYS A 524 -0.05 18.57 9.21
C LYS A 524 -1.37 18.14 8.58
N ASP A 525 -1.72 16.87 8.75
CA ASP A 525 -3.05 16.35 8.46
C ASP A 525 -3.95 16.44 9.72
N PRO A 526 -5.29 16.49 9.58
CA PRO A 526 -6.19 16.55 10.74
C PRO A 526 -6.00 15.41 11.75
N GLY A 527 -5.53 14.25 11.30
CA GLY A 527 -5.27 13.09 12.14
C GLY A 527 -3.91 13.13 12.86
N MET A 528 -3.00 14.02 12.45
CA MET A 528 -1.61 14.11 12.96
C MET A 528 -0.83 12.78 12.84
N ILE A 529 -1.10 12.01 11.78
CA ILE A 529 -0.54 10.65 11.60
C ILE A 529 -0.20 10.31 10.15
N ASN A 530 -0.29 11.27 9.21
CA ASN A 530 -0.04 11.00 7.78
C ASN A 530 0.83 12.06 7.08
N ALA A 531 0.95 13.27 7.63
CA ALA A 531 1.63 14.36 6.95
C ALA A 531 3.15 14.32 7.13
N ASP A 532 3.82 13.80 6.10
CA ASP A 532 5.28 13.74 6.03
C ASP A 532 5.90 15.01 5.44
N GLY A 533 7.23 15.13 5.55
CA GLY A 533 7.98 16.09 4.73
C GLY A 533 8.04 15.65 3.27
N PHE A 534 8.65 14.49 3.01
CA PHE A 534 8.78 13.89 1.68
C PHE A 534 8.21 12.48 1.67
N ALA A 535 7.31 12.17 0.72
CA ALA A 535 6.77 10.83 0.58
C ALA A 535 6.93 10.30 -0.85
N VAL A 536 7.66 9.20 -1.02
CA VAL A 536 7.73 8.44 -2.29
C VAL A 536 7.09 7.08 -2.06
N LYS A 537 5.76 7.11 -1.97
CA LYS A 537 4.95 6.03 -1.40
C LYS A 537 3.74 5.70 -2.27
N MET A 538 3.21 4.49 -2.07
CA MET A 538 1.98 3.99 -2.71
C MET A 538 1.98 4.08 -4.25
N ARG A 539 2.41 2.97 -4.90
CA ARG A 539 2.42 2.80 -6.37
C ARG A 539 3.40 3.74 -7.06
N VAL A 540 4.67 3.63 -6.71
CA VAL A 540 5.76 4.38 -7.35
C VAL A 540 6.62 3.45 -8.20
N GLY A 541 7.03 3.91 -9.38
CA GLY A 541 7.94 3.19 -10.25
C GLY A 541 9.41 3.39 -9.85
N ASP A 542 10.31 2.81 -10.64
CA ASP A 542 11.75 2.86 -10.36
C ASP A 542 12.38 4.24 -10.60
N GLY A 543 13.58 4.41 -10.03
CA GLY A 543 14.48 5.50 -10.38
C GLY A 543 14.15 6.86 -9.77
N ASN A 544 13.21 6.92 -8.83
CA ASN A 544 12.95 8.14 -8.07
C ASN A 544 14.11 8.41 -7.08
N ARG A 545 14.58 9.66 -7.02
CA ARG A 545 15.73 10.06 -6.21
C ARG A 545 15.47 11.34 -5.42
N LEU A 546 15.98 11.39 -4.19
CA LEU A 546 15.96 12.57 -3.33
C LEU A 546 17.39 12.92 -2.94
N ILE A 547 17.85 14.14 -3.21
CA ILE A 547 19.26 14.54 -3.01
C ILE A 547 19.34 15.87 -2.29
N GLY A 548 20.01 15.93 -1.14
CA GLY A 548 20.18 17.21 -0.44
C GLY A 548 18.87 17.78 0.10
N CYS A 549 17.88 16.94 0.38
CA CYS A 549 16.57 17.39 0.87
C CYS A 549 16.60 17.60 2.39
N PHE A 550 15.88 18.62 2.87
CA PHE A 550 15.78 18.93 4.29
C PHE A 550 14.33 18.84 4.77
N SER A 551 14.06 17.96 5.73
CA SER A 551 12.73 17.69 6.26
C SER A 551 12.69 17.99 7.76
N HIS A 552 11.77 18.84 8.23
CA HIS A 552 11.69 19.13 9.65
C HIS A 552 10.31 19.50 10.20
N ASP A 553 10.08 19.21 11.48
CA ASP A 553 8.87 19.61 12.24
C ASP A 553 7.53 19.16 11.58
N ASN A 554 7.54 18.08 10.79
CA ASN A 554 6.33 17.49 10.20
C ASN A 554 5.55 16.63 11.20
N ALA A 555 4.24 16.49 11.01
CA ALA A 555 3.35 15.78 11.94
C ALA A 555 3.49 14.25 11.94
N ASP A 556 4.04 13.65 10.89
CA ASP A 556 4.38 12.23 10.84
C ASP A 556 5.90 12.04 10.63
N ASP A 557 6.37 11.69 9.43
CA ASP A 557 7.80 11.42 9.21
C ASP A 557 8.53 12.51 8.43
N GLY A 558 9.86 12.45 8.49
CA GLY A 558 10.73 13.22 7.62
C GLY A 558 10.65 12.75 6.16
N PHE A 559 10.88 11.44 5.96
CA PHE A 559 10.85 10.74 4.67
C PHE A 559 10.04 9.43 4.81
N ASP A 560 9.04 9.22 3.96
CA ASP A 560 8.19 8.02 3.97
C ASP A 560 8.18 7.28 2.62
N LEU A 561 8.60 6.01 2.64
CA LEU A 561 8.61 5.08 1.50
C LEU A 561 7.55 3.97 1.63
N PHE A 562 6.48 4.21 2.39
CA PHE A 562 5.43 3.24 2.66
C PHE A 562 4.87 2.55 1.41
N ASN A 563 4.61 1.25 1.55
CA ASN A 563 4.01 0.45 0.50
C ASN A 563 2.97 -0.52 1.06
N LYS A 564 1.96 -0.82 0.24
CA LYS A 564 0.93 -1.80 0.57
C LYS A 564 1.21 -3.11 -0.14
N ILE A 565 0.96 -4.22 0.53
CA ILE A 565 1.18 -5.55 -0.05
C ILE A 565 0.37 -5.73 -1.35
N GLU A 566 -0.91 -5.35 -1.37
CA GLU A 566 -1.79 -5.59 -2.52
C GLU A 566 -1.37 -4.83 -3.79
N ASP A 567 -0.68 -3.69 -3.62
CA ASP A 567 -0.13 -2.92 -4.73
C ASP A 567 1.08 -3.66 -5.34
N GLY A 568 1.78 -4.51 -4.57
CA GLY A 568 3.06 -5.14 -4.92
C GLY A 568 4.26 -4.21 -4.71
N PRO A 569 5.50 -4.65 -4.99
CA PRO A 569 6.71 -3.86 -4.71
C PRO A 569 6.68 -2.52 -5.43
N ASN A 570 6.94 -1.44 -4.69
CA ASN A 570 7.33 -0.15 -5.24
C ASN A 570 8.69 -0.29 -5.93
N GLY A 571 8.98 0.63 -6.84
CA GLY A 571 10.32 0.77 -7.39
C GLY A 571 11.34 1.20 -6.33
N GLN A 572 12.61 0.92 -6.60
CA GLN A 572 13.70 1.36 -5.72
C GLN A 572 13.75 2.90 -5.68
N VAL A 573 13.94 3.42 -4.47
CA VAL A 573 14.14 4.85 -4.19
C VAL A 573 15.54 5.03 -3.60
N VAL A 574 16.23 6.08 -4.04
CA VAL A 574 17.57 6.45 -3.57
C VAL A 574 17.48 7.81 -2.88
N ILE A 575 17.95 7.90 -1.64
CA ILE A 575 18.02 9.13 -0.85
C ILE A 575 19.49 9.42 -0.52
N GLU A 576 19.97 10.61 -0.84
CA GLU A 576 21.38 10.98 -0.70
C GLU A 576 21.50 12.35 -0.03
N ASN A 577 22.51 12.52 0.82
CA ASN A 577 22.90 13.81 1.41
C ASN A 577 21.74 14.58 2.09
N SER A 578 20.75 13.88 2.64
CA SER A 578 19.50 14.47 3.11
C SER A 578 19.42 14.53 4.63
N VAL A 579 18.58 15.42 5.17
CA VAL A 579 18.45 15.66 6.62
C VAL A 579 17.00 15.54 7.06
N ALA A 580 16.75 14.79 8.12
CA ALA A 580 15.46 14.70 8.81
C ALA A 580 15.60 15.14 10.26
N LEU A 581 14.94 16.24 10.63
CA LEU A 581 15.11 16.90 11.93
C LEU A 581 13.77 17.12 12.64
N ARG A 582 13.63 16.63 13.88
CA ARG A 582 12.47 16.93 14.75
C ARG A 582 11.09 16.67 14.10
N ASN A 583 11.00 15.70 13.20
CA ASN A 583 9.69 15.22 12.78
C ASN A 583 9.03 14.47 13.94
N ALA A 584 7.71 14.49 14.04
CA ALA A 584 6.99 13.93 15.19
C ALA A 584 7.21 12.42 15.36
N ASN A 585 7.36 11.68 14.26
CA ASN A 585 7.68 10.26 14.24
C ASN A 585 9.08 10.01 13.68
N ASN A 586 9.22 9.40 12.50
CA ASN A 586 10.52 8.89 12.04
C ASN A 586 11.31 9.92 11.23
N GLY A 587 12.63 9.78 11.20
CA GLY A 587 13.47 10.51 10.26
C GLY A 587 13.31 9.94 8.85
N PHE A 588 13.68 8.67 8.67
CA PHE A 588 13.61 7.94 7.41
C PHE A 588 12.86 6.61 7.58
N LYS A 589 11.60 6.55 7.13
CA LYS A 589 10.74 5.37 7.07
C LYS A 589 10.91 4.66 5.72
N LEU A 590 11.66 3.56 5.71
CA LEU A 590 12.18 2.92 4.48
C LEU A 590 11.35 1.74 3.97
N GLY A 591 10.02 1.77 4.20
CA GLY A 591 9.09 0.83 3.59
C GLY A 591 7.80 0.66 4.37
N GLY A 592 7.15 -0.49 4.22
CA GLY A 592 5.87 -0.78 4.86
C GLY A 592 5.39 -2.21 4.62
N GLU A 593 4.54 -2.69 5.54
CA GLU A 593 3.75 -3.91 5.43
C GLU A 593 4.49 -5.18 4.96
N GLY A 594 5.77 -5.37 5.31
CA GLY A 594 6.42 -6.67 5.06
C GLY A 594 6.93 -6.87 3.63
N LEU A 595 6.77 -5.88 2.74
CA LEU A 595 7.05 -6.05 1.32
C LEU A 595 8.52 -5.66 1.00
N PRO A 596 9.34 -6.59 0.44
CA PRO A 596 10.75 -6.33 0.24
C PRO A 596 10.99 -5.37 -0.93
N VAL A 597 11.60 -4.22 -0.63
CA VAL A 597 12.11 -3.27 -1.63
C VAL A 597 13.51 -2.80 -1.22
N ALA A 598 14.47 -2.88 -2.12
CA ALA A 598 15.87 -2.58 -1.84
C ALA A 598 16.20 -1.08 -1.89
N HIS A 599 15.50 -0.23 -1.13
CA HIS A 599 15.81 1.21 -1.07
C HIS A 599 17.25 1.49 -0.62
N GLN A 600 17.78 2.66 -1.00
CA GLN A 600 19.14 3.07 -0.65
C GLN A 600 19.14 4.43 0.03
N VAL A 601 19.92 4.57 1.10
CA VAL A 601 20.14 5.84 1.79
C VAL A 601 21.63 6.03 2.06
N SER A 602 22.20 7.15 1.62
CA SER A 602 23.59 7.47 1.93
C SER A 602 23.83 8.92 2.36
N ASP A 603 24.91 9.09 3.13
CA ASP A 603 25.45 10.38 3.56
C ASP A 603 24.39 11.30 4.20
N SER A 604 23.37 10.71 4.84
CA SER A 604 22.20 11.41 5.37
C SER A 604 22.20 11.49 6.89
N LEU A 605 21.46 12.44 7.46
CA LEU A 605 21.39 12.72 8.90
C LEU A 605 19.95 12.64 9.42
N ALA A 606 19.71 11.81 10.43
CA ALA A 606 18.46 11.79 11.21
C ALA A 606 18.72 12.31 12.62
N MET A 607 18.08 13.41 13.02
CA MET A 607 18.34 14.06 14.29
C MET A 607 17.06 14.45 15.05
N GLU A 608 17.00 14.12 16.33
CA GLU A 608 15.94 14.56 17.26
C GLU A 608 14.50 14.25 16.81
N ASN A 609 14.29 13.26 15.94
CA ASN A 609 12.93 12.86 15.54
C ASN A 609 12.22 12.17 16.73
N GLY A 610 10.90 12.32 16.81
CA GLY A 610 10.09 11.87 17.95
C GLY A 610 9.85 10.36 18.02
N MET A 611 10.33 9.60 17.03
CA MET A 611 10.39 8.14 17.04
C MET A 611 11.78 7.65 16.60
N ASP A 612 11.90 7.05 15.42
CA ASP A 612 13.14 6.43 14.96
C ASP A 612 13.96 7.35 14.04
N GLY A 613 15.29 7.22 14.05
CA GLY A 613 16.14 7.88 13.06
C GLY A 613 15.99 7.25 11.67
N PHE A 614 16.47 6.02 11.52
CA PHE A 614 16.30 5.20 10.32
C PHE A 614 15.58 3.90 10.68
N THR A 615 14.47 3.61 10.00
CA THR A 615 13.63 2.44 10.25
C THR A 615 13.31 1.69 8.97
N ASP A 616 13.44 0.36 8.98
CA ASP A 616 12.99 -0.48 7.86
C ASP A 616 11.46 -0.44 7.69
N ASN A 617 10.73 -0.07 8.73
CA ASN A 617 9.27 -0.13 8.83
C ASN A 617 8.70 -1.42 8.22
N PHE A 618 9.25 -2.55 8.67
CA PHE A 618 8.90 -3.89 8.22
C PHE A 618 9.28 -4.22 6.77
N ASN A 619 10.18 -3.48 6.12
CA ASN A 619 10.70 -3.85 4.80
C ASN A 619 11.87 -4.86 4.94
N PRO A 620 11.68 -6.15 4.59
CA PRO A 620 12.73 -7.16 4.71
C PRO A 620 13.68 -7.17 3.50
N GLY A 621 13.63 -6.16 2.63
CA GLY A 621 14.45 -6.06 1.44
C GLY A 621 15.95 -5.87 1.73
N ALA A 622 16.75 -5.98 0.68
CA ALA A 622 18.18 -5.67 0.71
C ALA A 622 18.42 -4.14 0.74
N LEU A 623 17.91 -3.47 1.78
CA LEU A 623 18.11 -2.04 2.03
C LEU A 623 19.60 -1.73 2.10
N LYS A 624 20.06 -0.64 1.49
CA LYS A 624 21.47 -0.23 1.57
C LYS A 624 21.61 1.07 2.34
N LEU A 625 22.35 1.04 3.44
CA LEU A 625 22.64 2.20 4.27
C LEU A 625 24.15 2.43 4.35
N THR A 626 24.61 3.55 3.78
CA THR A 626 26.03 3.88 3.72
C THR A 626 26.30 5.28 4.29
N ASN A 627 27.25 5.41 5.22
CA ASN A 627 27.73 6.69 5.75
C ASN A 627 26.65 7.60 6.39
N ASN A 628 25.57 7.02 6.88
CA ASN A 628 24.51 7.80 7.52
C ASN A 628 24.86 8.11 8.97
N LYS A 629 24.26 9.17 9.52
CA LYS A 629 24.40 9.55 10.93
C LYS A 629 23.03 9.67 11.58
N ALA A 630 22.88 9.11 12.77
CA ALA A 630 21.69 9.28 13.60
C ALA A 630 22.07 9.86 14.96
N LEU A 631 21.40 10.93 15.38
CA LEU A 631 21.68 11.65 16.62
C LEU A 631 20.41 11.90 17.42
N ASP A 632 20.35 11.38 18.64
CA ASP A 632 19.33 11.74 19.64
C ASP A 632 17.84 11.57 19.21
N ASN A 633 17.53 10.63 18.31
CA ASN A 633 16.13 10.28 17.96
C ASN A 633 15.45 9.54 19.12
N LEU A 634 14.20 9.85 19.46
CA LEU A 634 13.60 9.47 20.75
C LEU A 634 13.69 7.97 21.05
N ARG A 635 13.27 7.13 20.10
CA ARG A 635 13.11 5.67 20.28
C ARG A 635 14.38 4.91 19.88
N PHE A 636 14.61 4.73 18.58
CA PHE A 636 15.84 4.15 18.02
C PHE A 636 16.60 5.17 17.16
N ASN A 637 17.93 5.10 17.15
CA ASN A 637 18.69 5.78 16.09
C ASN A 637 18.61 4.94 14.81
N TYR A 638 18.83 3.62 14.93
CA TYR A 638 18.64 2.64 13.85
C TYR A 638 17.77 1.45 14.32
N ILE A 639 16.74 1.12 13.55
CA ILE A 639 15.93 -0.10 13.71
C ILE A 639 15.71 -0.82 12.37
N PHE A 640 16.32 -1.99 12.25
CA PHE A 640 16.22 -2.92 11.13
C PHE A 640 15.95 -4.30 11.72
N ARG A 641 14.67 -4.70 11.65
CA ARG A 641 14.09 -5.82 12.39
C ARG A 641 14.38 -7.13 11.66
N PRO A 642 14.56 -8.27 12.34
CA PRO A 642 14.71 -9.55 11.66
C PRO A 642 13.42 -9.94 10.92
N GLY A 643 13.47 -10.02 9.59
CA GLY A 643 12.35 -10.48 8.78
C GLY A 643 12.13 -12.00 8.93
N PRO A 644 10.91 -12.49 9.19
CA PRO A 644 10.65 -13.94 9.31
C PRO A 644 10.64 -14.68 7.96
N TYR A 645 10.84 -13.95 6.86
CA TYR A 645 10.64 -14.42 5.48
C TYR A 645 11.94 -14.53 4.69
N THR A 646 13.04 -14.01 5.23
CA THR A 646 14.35 -14.04 4.61
C THR A 646 15.41 -14.27 5.68
N THR A 647 16.62 -14.62 5.26
CA THR A 647 17.76 -14.75 6.15
C THR A 647 18.49 -13.41 6.27
N GLU A 648 19.22 -13.22 7.37
CA GLU A 648 19.93 -11.95 7.66
C GLU A 648 20.91 -11.58 6.54
N ASP A 649 21.57 -12.54 5.89
CA ASP A 649 22.48 -12.29 4.76
C ASP A 649 21.79 -11.74 3.52
N LYS A 650 20.46 -11.78 3.45
CA LYS A 650 19.66 -11.26 2.32
C LYS A 650 18.87 -10.00 2.68
N GLN A 651 18.99 -9.54 3.92
CA GLN A 651 18.34 -8.33 4.41
C GLN A 651 19.43 -7.31 4.74
N GLY A 652 19.26 -6.05 4.34
CA GLY A 652 20.10 -4.94 4.79
C GLY A 652 21.62 -5.04 4.47
N ILE A 653 22.21 -3.96 4.00
CA ILE A 653 23.66 -3.82 3.79
C ILE A 653 24.09 -2.50 4.42
N PHE A 654 24.89 -2.58 5.48
CA PHE A 654 25.26 -1.45 6.33
C PHE A 654 26.77 -1.22 6.31
N SER A 655 27.20 0.00 5.98
CA SER A 655 28.61 0.41 5.95
C SER A 655 28.78 1.86 6.41
N GLY A 656 29.77 2.12 7.25
CA GLY A 656 30.14 3.48 7.68
C GLY A 656 29.07 4.27 8.44
N ASN A 657 27.99 3.64 8.92
CA ASN A 657 26.91 4.33 9.64
C ASN A 657 27.32 4.65 11.07
N ILE A 658 26.88 5.79 11.61
CA ILE A 658 27.24 6.26 12.95
C ILE A 658 25.98 6.58 13.76
N SER A 659 25.89 5.99 14.95
CA SER A 659 24.87 6.29 15.94
C SER A 659 25.48 7.09 17.09
N LEU A 660 24.89 8.25 17.40
CA LEU A 660 25.35 9.16 18.44
C LEU A 660 24.22 9.49 19.42
N ARG A 661 24.60 9.64 20.69
CA ARG A 661 23.70 10.03 21.79
C ARG A 661 24.38 11.06 22.67
N THR A 662 23.80 12.25 22.80
CA THR A 662 24.19 13.23 23.83
C THR A 662 23.33 13.08 25.09
N LYS A 663 22.16 12.45 24.95
CA LYS A 663 21.25 12.04 26.03
C LYS A 663 20.86 10.58 25.87
N PRO A 664 20.54 9.86 26.97
CA PRO A 664 20.00 8.50 26.86
C PRO A 664 18.74 8.46 25.96
N GLY A 665 18.71 7.52 25.00
CA GLY A 665 17.51 7.20 24.22
C GLY A 665 16.67 6.10 24.87
N GLU A 666 15.49 5.79 24.32
CA GLU A 666 14.64 4.70 24.83
C GLU A 666 15.30 3.33 24.62
N TYR A 667 15.85 3.09 23.44
CA TYR A 667 16.52 1.85 23.09
C TYR A 667 17.89 2.06 22.43
N ALA A 668 18.74 1.06 22.59
CA ALA A 668 19.94 0.87 21.78
C ALA A 668 19.55 0.51 20.34
N ASP A 669 20.47 0.66 19.39
CA ASP A 669 20.25 0.28 18.00
C ASP A 669 19.94 -1.21 17.87
N ALA A 670 19.04 -1.51 16.94
CA ALA A 670 18.70 -2.87 16.56
C ALA A 670 18.89 -3.00 15.05
N VAL A 671 19.94 -3.70 14.62
CA VAL A 671 20.29 -3.80 13.21
C VAL A 671 20.49 -5.25 12.84
N VAL A 672 19.69 -5.74 11.90
CA VAL A 672 19.79 -7.07 11.32
C VAL A 672 20.14 -6.94 9.84
N GLY A 673 21.21 -7.62 9.43
CA GLY A 673 21.63 -7.69 8.04
C GLY A 673 23.13 -7.92 7.86
N GLN A 674 23.66 -7.58 6.69
CA GLN A 674 25.10 -7.55 6.44
C GLN A 674 25.72 -6.27 7.01
N ILE A 675 26.39 -6.38 8.15
CA ILE A 675 26.98 -5.25 8.88
C ILE A 675 28.50 -5.26 8.73
N ALA A 676 29.06 -4.26 8.04
CA ALA A 676 30.51 -4.07 7.94
C ALA A 676 31.12 -3.58 9.27
N GLU A 677 32.43 -3.81 9.47
CA GLU A 677 33.15 -3.46 10.70
C GLU A 677 33.29 -1.95 10.94
N ASP A 678 33.09 -1.14 9.90
CA ASP A 678 33.24 0.32 9.92
C ASP A 678 31.97 1.07 10.41
N ASN A 679 30.92 0.35 10.82
CA ASN A 679 29.76 0.94 11.46
C ASN A 679 30.00 1.18 12.95
N ALA A 680 29.51 2.30 13.47
CA ALA A 680 29.54 2.67 14.88
C ALA A 680 28.10 2.71 15.45
N PHE A 681 27.45 1.55 15.54
CA PHE A 681 26.14 1.40 16.19
C PHE A 681 26.29 1.29 17.71
N ILE A 682 25.28 1.77 18.45
CA ILE A 682 25.18 1.65 19.90
C ILE A 682 24.32 0.43 20.20
N PHE A 683 24.92 -0.73 20.45
CA PHE A 683 24.20 -1.95 20.86
C PHE A 683 24.06 -2.05 22.39
N THR A 684 23.06 -2.80 22.87
CA THR A 684 23.03 -3.20 24.28
C THR A 684 24.25 -4.07 24.59
N ALA A 685 24.89 -3.84 25.74
CA ALA A 685 25.96 -4.70 26.20
C ALA A 685 25.42 -6.15 26.31
N LYS A 686 26.06 -7.10 25.64
CA LYS A 686 25.77 -8.53 25.81
C LYS A 686 25.99 -8.86 27.28
N LYS A 687 24.91 -9.13 28.02
CA LYS A 687 24.98 -9.64 29.40
C LYS A 687 25.36 -11.10 29.41
#